data_AF-Q8E5R2-F1
#
_entry.id   AF-Q8E5R2-F1
#
_cell.length_a   1.000
_cell.length_b   1.000
_cell.length_c   1.000
_cell.angle_alpha   90.00
_cell.angle_beta   90.00
_cell.angle_gamma   90.00
#
_symmetry.space_group_name_H-M   'P 1'
#
loop_
_entity.id
_entity.type
_entity.pdbx_description
1 polymer ?
#
loop_
_entity_poly.entity_id
_entity_poly.type
_entity_poly.pdbx_seq_one_letter_code
_entity_poly.pdbx_strand_id
1 'polypeptide(L)'
;MKGQKIIALAGLVLSCHFALTACHTQEHKNSHHIKTKQVAKKKANKKKVSVKESHKKRKGVAGVDFPTDDGFLLTKDSKILSHPDSGIVVAHGNHSHFIFYSDLKGSKFSYLIPNANAKTNKKQAVRNFKAGAVAVNTLNDGYVFNPADIVSEDANGYVVRHGDHFHYIPKASLSQQKQVQASRAVSRLGNQNNSHYRVNSSKIAGLHHPTSDGFLFNGQGIKGTTPTGILVEHHNHLHFISFADLRKGGWGSIADRYQPQKKVDSKKQSPSSKKPRTENTLPKDIKDKLAYLARELHLDISRIRVLKTLNGEIGFEYPHDDHTHVIMAKDIDLSKPIPNPHHDDEDHHKGHHHDESDHKHEEHEHTKSNKLSDEDQKKLIYLAEKLGLNPNQIEVLTSEDGSIIFKYPHDDHSHTIASKDIEIGKPIPDGHHDHSHAKDKVGMATLKQIGFDDEIIQDILHADAPTPFPSNETNPEKMRQWLATVTKINIGQRTNPFQRFGLSLMPNIEVLGIGFTPINDMTPVLQFKKLKQLWMTNTGITDYSFLDKMPLLEGLDISQNGIKDLSFLTKYKQLSLIAAANNGITSLKPLAELPNLQFLVLSHNNISDLTPLSNLTKLQELHLDHNNVKNLSALSGKKDLKVLDLSNNKSADLSTLKTTSLETLLLNETNTSNLSFLKQNPKVSNLTINNAKLASLDGIEESDEIVKVEAEGNQIKSLVLKNKQGSLKFLNVTNNQLTSLEGVNNYTSLETLSVSKNKLESLDIKTPNKTVTNLDFSHNNVPTSQLKLNEKNIPEAVAKNFPAVVEGSMVGNGSLAEKAAMASKEDKQVSDNTNHQKNTEKSAQANADSKKENPKTHDEHHDHEETDHAHVGHHHH
;
A
#
# COMPACT_ATOMS: atom_id res chain seq x y z
N MET A 1 -24.03 4.35 35.81
CA MET A 1 -22.95 5.00 35.03
C MET A 1 -21.73 4.07 34.91
N LYS A 2 -21.76 3.05 34.02
CA LYS A 2 -20.56 2.21 33.72
C LYS A 2 -20.44 1.73 32.26
N GLY A 3 -21.50 1.79 31.43
CA GLY A 3 -21.49 1.22 30.07
C GLY A 3 -20.98 2.12 28.93
N GLN A 4 -20.90 3.44 29.10
CA GLN A 4 -20.64 4.36 27.98
C GLN A 4 -19.15 4.56 27.60
N LYS A 5 -18.19 4.16 28.44
CA LYS A 5 -16.75 4.35 28.14
C LYS A 5 -16.17 3.34 27.15
N ILE A 6 -16.85 2.24 26.84
CA ILE A 6 -16.32 1.17 25.97
C ILE A 6 -16.61 1.47 24.48
N ILE A 7 -17.78 2.04 24.16
CA ILE A 7 -18.27 2.20 22.78
C ILE A 7 -17.39 3.17 21.96
N ALA A 8 -16.92 4.26 22.56
CA ALA A 8 -16.02 5.20 21.89
C ALA A 8 -14.63 4.61 21.59
N LEU A 9 -14.16 3.65 22.40
CA LEU A 9 -12.89 2.96 22.18
C LEU A 9 -13.00 1.82 21.19
N ALA A 10 -14.15 1.12 21.17
CA ALA A 10 -14.46 0.17 20.11
C ALA A 10 -14.31 0.84 18.74
N GLY A 11 -14.73 2.09 18.55
CA GLY A 11 -14.49 2.83 17.31
C GLY A 11 -13.01 2.98 16.93
N LEU A 12 -12.13 3.32 17.87
CA LEU A 12 -10.69 3.52 17.60
C LEU A 12 -9.91 2.21 17.42
N VAL A 13 -10.42 1.12 18.00
CA VAL A 13 -9.87 -0.25 17.81
C VAL A 13 -10.39 -0.87 16.52
N LEU A 14 -11.69 -0.77 16.26
CA LEU A 14 -12.30 -1.27 15.03
C LEU A 14 -11.79 -0.49 13.82
N SER A 15 -11.50 0.82 13.89
CA SER A 15 -10.90 1.53 12.77
C SER A 15 -9.52 0.97 12.39
N CYS A 16 -8.70 0.60 13.39
CA CYS A 16 -7.42 -0.06 13.16
C CYS A 16 -7.57 -1.49 12.59
N HIS A 17 -8.65 -2.21 12.91
CA HIS A 17 -8.90 -3.59 12.45
C HIS A 17 -9.67 -3.70 11.13
N PHE A 18 -10.74 -2.93 10.94
CA PHE A 18 -11.61 -2.95 9.74
C PHE A 18 -10.94 -2.32 8.51
N ALA A 19 -9.90 -1.50 8.70
CA ALA A 19 -8.98 -1.14 7.62
C ALA A 19 -8.29 -2.36 6.96
N LEU A 20 -8.28 -3.54 7.61
CA LEU A 20 -7.61 -4.75 7.14
C LEU A 20 -8.54 -5.98 6.97
N THR A 21 -9.69 -6.06 7.65
CA THR A 21 -10.61 -7.21 7.50
C THR A 21 -11.61 -7.12 6.33
N ALA A 22 -11.62 -6.01 5.58
CA ALA A 22 -12.51 -5.82 4.43
C ALA A 22 -12.07 -6.59 3.16
N CYS A 23 -11.83 -7.90 3.28
CA CYS A 23 -11.61 -8.83 2.18
C CYS A 23 -12.28 -10.17 2.57
N HIS A 24 -13.21 -10.67 1.73
CA HIS A 24 -14.21 -11.72 2.03
C HIS A 24 -15.36 -11.32 2.98
N THR A 25 -16.42 -10.72 2.44
CA THR A 25 -17.77 -11.35 2.38
C THR A 25 -18.69 -10.56 1.44
N GLN A 26 -19.54 -11.26 0.70
CA GLN A 26 -20.68 -10.68 -0.04
C GLN A 26 -21.97 -11.12 0.66
N GLU A 27 -22.91 -10.20 0.93
CA GLU A 27 -24.30 -10.55 1.21
C GLU A 27 -25.20 -10.08 0.05
N HIS A 28 -25.92 -11.01 -0.57
CA HIS A 28 -27.04 -10.66 -1.45
C HIS A 28 -28.27 -10.28 -0.62
N LYS A 29 -28.99 -9.23 -1.04
CA LYS A 29 -30.39 -9.03 -0.64
C LYS A 29 -31.28 -8.85 -1.87
N ASN A 30 -32.21 -9.78 -2.04
CA ASN A 30 -33.27 -9.73 -3.05
C ASN A 30 -34.25 -8.58 -2.74
N SER A 31 -34.81 -7.98 -3.79
CA SER A 31 -36.08 -7.26 -3.71
C SER A 31 -36.91 -7.51 -4.98
N HIS A 32 -38.23 -7.63 -4.83
CA HIS A 32 -39.15 -7.89 -5.94
C HIS A 32 -39.60 -6.60 -6.66
N HIS A 33 -40.24 -6.79 -7.82
CA HIS A 33 -41.03 -5.83 -8.62
C HIS A 33 -41.85 -4.81 -7.78
N ILE A 34 -42.20 -3.62 -8.28
CA ILE A 34 -43.12 -3.38 -9.43
C ILE A 34 -42.86 -2.03 -10.15
N LYS A 35 -43.34 -1.94 -11.40
CA LYS A 35 -43.18 -0.82 -12.36
C LYS A 35 -44.24 0.28 -12.16
N THR A 36 -43.90 1.55 -12.45
CA THR A 36 -44.73 2.40 -13.34
C THR A 36 -44.05 3.61 -14.00
N LYS A 37 -44.48 3.84 -15.25
CA LYS A 37 -44.54 5.05 -16.12
C LYS A 37 -44.90 6.35 -15.35
N GLN A 38 -44.72 7.59 -15.84
CA GLN A 38 -44.08 8.26 -17.02
C GLN A 38 -43.91 9.78 -16.61
N VAL A 39 -43.53 10.82 -17.39
CA VAL A 39 -43.48 11.13 -18.84
C VAL A 39 -42.29 12.08 -19.14
N ALA A 40 -41.79 12.12 -20.38
CA ALA A 40 -40.72 13.05 -20.80
C ALA A 40 -41.22 14.35 -21.48
N LYS A 41 -40.37 15.39 -21.58
CA LYS A 41 -40.38 16.35 -22.73
C LYS A 41 -39.13 17.27 -22.88
N LYS A 42 -38.54 17.20 -24.09
CA LYS A 42 -37.94 18.28 -24.92
C LYS A 42 -36.71 19.11 -24.45
N LYS A 43 -35.59 18.77 -25.11
CA LYS A 43 -34.63 19.63 -25.89
C LYS A 43 -35.13 21.07 -26.20
N ALA A 44 -34.29 22.09 -26.45
CA ALA A 44 -33.06 22.07 -27.26
C ALA A 44 -32.22 23.39 -27.27
N ASN A 45 -30.94 23.29 -27.71
CA ASN A 45 -30.16 24.27 -28.52
C ASN A 45 -29.79 25.66 -27.91
N LYS A 46 -28.65 26.33 -28.24
CA LYS A 46 -27.43 25.96 -29.01
C LYS A 46 -26.28 27.01 -28.81
N LYS A 47 -25.02 26.54 -28.97
CA LYS A 47 -23.78 27.30 -29.35
C LYS A 47 -23.23 28.32 -28.32
N LYS A 48 -21.99 28.14 -27.81
CA LYS A 48 -20.66 28.64 -28.29
C LYS A 48 -20.49 30.17 -28.09
N VAL A 49 -19.37 30.70 -27.59
CA VAL A 49 -17.96 30.33 -27.90
C VAL A 49 -17.07 30.08 -26.65
N SER A 50 -16.03 29.28 -26.85
CA SER A 50 -15.01 28.80 -25.91
C SER A 50 -13.80 29.72 -25.68
N VAL A 51 -13.19 29.60 -24.51
CA VAL A 51 -11.71 29.56 -24.35
C VAL A 51 -11.37 28.27 -23.59
N LYS A 52 -10.14 27.74 -23.73
CA LYS A 52 -9.83 26.30 -23.52
C LYS A 52 -8.65 26.03 -22.58
N GLU A 53 -8.84 25.03 -21.71
CA GLU A 53 -7.91 23.93 -21.39
C GLU A 53 -6.47 24.16 -20.83
N SER A 54 -6.32 23.70 -19.58
CA SER A 54 -5.46 22.54 -19.21
C SER A 54 -3.96 22.69 -18.95
N HIS A 55 -3.52 22.06 -17.85
CA HIS A 55 -2.26 21.32 -17.69
C HIS A 55 -2.62 20.07 -16.84
N LYS A 56 -2.36 18.79 -17.17
CA LYS A 56 -1.41 18.13 -18.09
C LYS A 56 0.04 18.10 -17.56
N LYS A 57 0.53 16.90 -17.21
CA LYS A 57 1.96 16.66 -16.84
C LYS A 57 2.86 17.26 -17.92
N ARG A 58 3.70 18.23 -17.53
CA ARG A 58 4.71 18.84 -18.41
C ARG A 58 5.99 17.99 -18.37
N LYS A 59 6.63 17.78 -19.53
CA LYS A 59 8.08 17.51 -19.58
C LYS A 59 8.79 18.86 -19.49
N GLY A 60 9.81 18.97 -18.65
CA GLY A 60 10.58 20.19 -18.42
C GLY A 60 11.06 20.28 -16.97
N VAL A 61 11.85 21.30 -16.66
CA VAL A 61 12.38 21.56 -15.31
C VAL A 61 11.59 22.68 -14.62
N ALA A 62 11.25 22.44 -13.35
CA ALA A 62 10.68 23.44 -12.44
C ALA A 62 11.62 24.65 -12.31
N GLY A 63 11.06 25.87 -12.36
CA GLY A 63 11.82 27.11 -12.38
C GLY A 63 12.51 27.44 -13.70
N VAL A 64 12.39 26.61 -14.76
CA VAL A 64 13.05 26.85 -16.08
C VAL A 64 12.03 26.81 -17.23
N ASP A 65 11.23 25.75 -17.29
CA ASP A 65 10.21 25.50 -18.31
C ASP A 65 8.78 25.79 -17.80
N PHE A 66 8.58 25.66 -16.49
CA PHE A 66 7.35 26.02 -15.78
C PHE A 66 7.66 26.56 -14.38
N PRO A 67 6.77 27.35 -13.76
CA PRO A 67 6.98 27.85 -12.40
C PRO A 67 7.12 26.71 -11.40
N THR A 68 7.98 26.91 -10.41
CA THR A 68 8.08 26.08 -9.19
C THR A 68 6.81 26.16 -8.33
N ASP A 69 6.76 25.33 -7.28
CA ASP A 69 5.73 25.41 -6.24
C ASP A 69 5.68 26.78 -5.51
N ASP A 70 6.81 27.50 -5.38
CA ASP A 70 6.86 28.88 -4.84
C ASP A 70 6.58 29.98 -5.89
N GLY A 71 6.28 29.59 -7.13
CA GLY A 71 5.95 30.49 -8.24
C GLY A 71 7.15 31.07 -9.00
N PHE A 72 8.38 30.73 -8.62
CA PHE A 72 9.59 31.14 -9.33
C PHE A 72 9.66 30.54 -10.74
N LEU A 73 10.00 31.39 -11.72
CA LEU A 73 10.34 30.98 -13.07
C LEU A 73 11.49 31.84 -13.59
N LEU A 74 12.53 31.20 -14.13
CA LEU A 74 13.64 31.88 -14.78
C LEU A 74 13.15 32.65 -16.02
N THR A 75 13.46 33.94 -16.06
CA THR A 75 13.20 34.87 -17.17
C THR A 75 14.51 35.55 -17.58
N LYS A 76 14.46 36.39 -18.63
CA LYS A 76 15.63 37.20 -19.02
C LYS A 76 15.95 38.31 -18.00
N ASP A 77 14.97 38.70 -17.20
CA ASP A 77 15.06 39.76 -16.19
C ASP A 77 15.36 39.22 -14.78
N SER A 78 15.38 37.90 -14.62
CA SER A 78 15.74 37.23 -13.36
C SER A 78 17.17 37.55 -12.95
N LYS A 79 17.32 38.12 -11.75
CA LYS A 79 18.59 38.60 -11.22
C LYS A 79 19.49 37.44 -10.76
N ILE A 80 20.38 36.99 -11.65
CA ILE A 80 21.46 36.06 -11.30
C ILE A 80 22.43 36.74 -10.32
N LEU A 81 22.72 36.08 -9.21
CA LEU A 81 23.58 36.58 -8.12
C LEU A 81 25.00 36.02 -8.19
N SER A 82 25.17 34.77 -8.62
CA SER A 82 26.48 34.13 -8.82
C SER A 82 26.37 32.94 -9.78
N HIS A 83 27.54 32.46 -10.24
CA HIS A 83 27.70 31.28 -11.09
C HIS A 83 28.70 30.30 -10.43
N PRO A 84 28.28 29.47 -9.46
CA PRO A 84 29.12 28.39 -8.91
C PRO A 84 29.40 27.29 -9.94
N ASP A 85 30.41 26.45 -9.69
CA ASP A 85 30.92 25.47 -10.66
C ASP A 85 29.87 24.46 -11.20
N SER A 86 28.74 24.27 -10.49
CA SER A 86 27.66 23.35 -10.85
C SER A 86 26.37 24.01 -11.35
N GLY A 87 26.23 25.34 -11.34
CA GLY A 87 24.97 26.00 -11.69
C GLY A 87 24.93 27.52 -11.51
N ILE A 88 23.73 28.07 -11.38
CA ILE A 88 23.49 29.51 -11.13
C ILE A 88 22.65 29.73 -9.86
N VAL A 89 22.97 30.80 -9.14
CA VAL A 89 22.17 31.30 -8.01
C VAL A 89 21.32 32.47 -8.51
N VAL A 90 20.01 32.43 -8.29
CA VAL A 90 19.05 33.42 -8.82
C VAL A 90 18.20 33.98 -7.69
N ALA A 91 18.06 35.30 -7.61
CA ALA A 91 17.25 35.95 -6.57
C ALA A 91 15.74 35.73 -6.81
N HIS A 92 15.00 35.39 -5.74
CA HIS A 92 13.54 35.37 -5.75
C HIS A 92 13.00 35.91 -4.41
N GLY A 93 12.12 36.92 -4.46
CA GLY A 93 11.61 37.58 -3.26
C GLY A 93 12.72 38.05 -2.31
N ASN A 94 12.80 37.43 -1.14
CA ASN A 94 13.82 37.64 -0.10
C ASN A 94 14.90 36.53 -0.05
N HIS A 95 14.81 35.50 -0.89
CA HIS A 95 15.65 34.30 -0.87
C HIS A 95 16.34 34.08 -2.23
N SER A 96 16.90 32.89 -2.47
CA SER A 96 17.54 32.56 -3.74
C SER A 96 17.42 31.09 -4.11
N HIS A 97 17.06 30.85 -5.36
CA HIS A 97 17.03 29.52 -5.98
C HIS A 97 18.40 29.13 -6.54
N PHE A 98 18.61 27.82 -6.65
CA PHE A 98 19.75 27.23 -7.36
C PHE A 98 19.24 26.44 -8.57
N ILE A 99 19.89 26.59 -9.73
CA ILE A 99 19.56 25.83 -10.94
C ILE A 99 20.85 25.22 -11.48
N PHE A 100 20.90 23.89 -11.64
CA PHE A 100 22.10 23.21 -12.12
C PHE A 100 22.32 23.42 -13.62
N TYR A 101 23.58 23.37 -14.07
CA TYR A 101 23.91 23.45 -15.49
C TYR A 101 23.38 22.27 -16.32
N SER A 102 23.13 21.12 -15.69
CA SER A 102 22.37 20.01 -16.29
C SER A 102 20.97 20.43 -16.71
N ASP A 103 20.32 21.24 -15.89
CA ASP A 103 18.88 21.52 -15.98
C ASP A 103 18.60 22.66 -16.96
N LEU A 104 19.63 23.47 -17.24
CA LEU A 104 19.62 24.45 -18.33
C LEU A 104 19.94 23.83 -19.69
N LYS A 105 20.47 22.59 -19.75
CA LYS A 105 20.91 21.93 -21.00
C LYS A 105 19.70 21.61 -21.90
N GLY A 106 19.73 22.12 -23.14
CA GLY A 106 18.60 22.02 -24.07
C GLY A 106 17.48 23.05 -23.84
N SER A 107 17.49 23.79 -22.73
CA SER A 107 16.56 24.88 -22.49
C SER A 107 16.92 26.15 -23.28
N LYS A 108 15.97 27.09 -23.37
CA LYS A 108 16.17 28.46 -23.87
C LYS A 108 17.21 29.29 -23.09
N PHE A 109 17.67 28.80 -21.93
CA PHE A 109 18.66 29.42 -21.04
C PHE A 109 20.02 28.71 -21.03
N SER A 110 20.22 27.72 -21.90
CA SER A 110 21.50 26.99 -22.06
C SER A 110 22.73 27.89 -22.32
N TYR A 111 22.53 29.13 -22.80
CA TYR A 111 23.60 30.13 -22.95
C TYR A 111 24.19 30.64 -21.62
N LEU A 112 23.55 30.35 -20.48
CA LEU A 112 24.06 30.65 -19.13
C LEU A 112 25.07 29.60 -18.62
N ILE A 113 25.24 28.49 -19.35
CA ILE A 113 26.23 27.45 -19.05
C ILE A 113 27.63 27.94 -19.52
N PRO A 114 28.65 27.99 -18.65
CA PRO A 114 29.99 28.42 -19.03
C PRO A 114 30.63 27.52 -20.10
N ASN A 115 31.03 28.10 -21.22
CA ASN A 115 31.79 27.39 -22.26
C ASN A 115 33.20 27.02 -21.75
N ALA A 116 33.55 25.73 -21.78
CA ALA A 116 34.80 25.19 -21.21
C ALA A 116 36.11 25.77 -21.78
N ASN A 117 36.07 26.45 -22.94
CA ASN A 117 37.22 27.12 -23.56
C ASN A 117 37.26 28.66 -23.37
N ALA A 118 36.31 29.24 -22.64
CA ALA A 118 36.28 30.68 -22.39
C ALA A 118 37.26 31.07 -21.26
N LYS A 119 38.38 31.72 -21.62
CA LYS A 119 39.34 32.31 -20.65
C LYS A 119 38.74 33.54 -19.93
N THR A 120 37.85 33.32 -18.97
CA THR A 120 37.36 34.38 -18.07
C THR A 120 38.37 34.64 -16.94
N ASN A 121 38.64 35.91 -16.66
CA ASN A 121 39.71 36.31 -15.75
C ASN A 121 39.35 36.05 -14.28
N LYS A 122 40.22 35.34 -13.54
CA LYS A 122 40.12 35.05 -12.09
C LYS A 122 40.29 36.28 -11.15
N LYS A 123 39.79 37.46 -11.56
CA LYS A 123 39.91 38.73 -10.80
C LYS A 123 38.61 39.55 -10.70
N GLN A 124 37.45 38.96 -11.01
CA GLN A 124 36.15 39.66 -10.83
C GLN A 124 35.11 38.89 -10.00
N ALA A 125 35.56 37.98 -9.14
CA ALA A 125 34.74 37.24 -8.17
C ALA A 125 34.97 37.71 -6.70
N VAL A 126 35.40 38.97 -6.51
CA VAL A 126 35.50 39.61 -5.18
C VAL A 126 34.73 40.94 -5.21
N ARG A 127 33.40 40.84 -5.24
CA ARG A 127 32.51 41.90 -4.78
C ARG A 127 31.74 41.35 -3.60
N ASN A 128 31.85 42.04 -2.46
CA ASN A 128 31.31 41.57 -1.18
C ASN A 128 29.83 41.22 -1.30
N PHE A 129 29.48 39.98 -0.98
CA PHE A 129 28.10 39.53 -0.81
C PHE A 129 27.57 40.07 0.54
N LYS A 130 27.47 41.41 0.64
CA LYS A 130 26.76 42.10 1.73
C LYS A 130 25.25 41.88 1.54
N ALA A 131 24.81 40.65 1.78
CA ALA A 131 23.45 40.43 2.22
C ALA A 131 23.22 41.26 3.49
N GLY A 132 22.14 42.04 3.53
CA GLY A 132 21.69 42.66 4.78
C GLY A 132 21.40 41.54 5.78
N ALA A 133 21.83 41.70 7.03
CA ALA A 133 21.73 40.64 8.03
C ALA A 133 20.27 40.41 8.46
N VAL A 134 19.57 39.54 7.73
CA VAL A 134 18.31 38.91 8.13
C VAL A 134 18.62 37.44 8.41
N ALA A 135 18.28 36.96 9.60
CA ALA A 135 18.56 35.58 9.99
C ALA A 135 17.64 34.62 9.22
N VAL A 136 18.20 33.87 8.27
CA VAL A 136 17.45 32.95 7.40
C VAL A 136 17.12 31.67 8.16
N ASN A 137 16.08 31.74 8.99
CA ASN A 137 15.47 30.57 9.65
C ASN A 137 14.28 30.02 8.88
N THR A 138 13.63 30.82 8.03
CA THR A 138 12.49 30.43 7.19
C THR A 138 12.58 31.17 5.85
N LEU A 139 12.25 30.50 4.74
CA LEU A 139 12.03 31.13 3.42
C LEU A 139 10.54 31.42 3.18
N ASN A 140 10.20 32.04 2.05
CA ASN A 140 8.82 32.49 1.76
C ASN A 140 7.82 31.35 1.46
N ASP A 141 8.32 30.19 1.06
CA ASP A 141 7.59 28.91 0.91
C ASP A 141 7.45 28.15 2.25
N GLY A 142 8.11 28.62 3.31
CA GLY A 142 8.18 27.96 4.62
C GLY A 142 9.46 27.14 4.86
N TYR A 143 10.40 27.05 3.91
CA TYR A 143 11.59 26.21 4.07
C TYR A 143 12.46 26.63 5.27
N VAL A 144 12.68 25.70 6.20
CA VAL A 144 13.57 25.86 7.36
C VAL A 144 14.87 25.09 7.10
N PHE A 145 16.02 25.78 7.11
CA PHE A 145 17.31 25.14 6.81
C PHE A 145 17.63 23.95 7.72
N ASN A 146 17.65 22.76 7.11
CA ASN A 146 18.02 21.49 7.70
C ASN A 146 19.28 20.92 7.00
N PRO A 147 20.37 20.64 7.75
CA PRO A 147 21.59 20.04 7.21
C PRO A 147 21.43 18.71 6.46
N ALA A 148 20.32 17.98 6.61
CA ALA A 148 20.10 16.73 5.88
C ALA A 148 19.69 16.94 4.41
N ASP A 149 19.17 18.12 4.05
CA ASP A 149 18.66 18.41 2.70
C ASP A 149 19.75 18.92 1.76
N ILE A 150 20.99 19.07 2.26
CA ILE A 150 22.13 19.58 1.49
C ILE A 150 22.49 18.56 0.41
N VAL A 151 22.39 19.00 -0.85
CA VAL A 151 22.80 18.22 -2.04
C VAL A 151 24.17 18.64 -2.57
N SER A 152 24.63 19.86 -2.30
CA SER A 152 26.04 20.25 -2.55
C SER A 152 26.49 21.44 -1.67
N GLU A 153 27.81 21.67 -1.61
CA GLU A 153 28.45 22.79 -0.93
C GLU A 153 29.48 23.42 -1.88
N ASP A 154 29.52 24.75 -1.95
CA ASP A 154 30.61 25.49 -2.61
C ASP A 154 31.44 26.26 -1.55
N ALA A 155 32.33 27.18 -1.93
CA ALA A 155 33.10 27.96 -0.96
C ALA A 155 32.24 28.85 -0.03
N ASN A 156 31.10 29.34 -0.51
CA ASN A 156 30.31 30.44 0.06
C ASN A 156 28.93 30.01 0.60
N GLY A 157 28.37 28.89 0.15
CA GLY A 157 27.00 28.45 0.46
C GLY A 157 26.76 26.95 0.37
N TYR A 158 25.54 26.54 0.69
CA TYR A 158 24.99 25.19 0.55
C TYR A 158 23.83 25.20 -0.44
N VAL A 159 23.73 24.21 -1.32
CA VAL A 159 22.52 23.94 -2.11
C VAL A 159 21.69 22.92 -1.37
N VAL A 160 20.41 23.22 -1.12
CA VAL A 160 19.44 22.35 -0.44
C VAL A 160 18.25 22.07 -1.34
N ARG A 161 17.67 20.87 -1.26
CA ARG A 161 16.49 20.50 -2.04
C ARG A 161 15.19 20.80 -1.28
N HIS A 162 14.21 21.43 -1.92
CA HIS A 162 12.89 21.69 -1.37
C HIS A 162 11.80 21.58 -2.45
N GLY A 163 10.67 20.92 -2.14
CA GLY A 163 9.57 20.73 -3.10
C GLY A 163 10.03 20.14 -4.44
N ASP A 164 9.71 20.84 -5.53
CA ASP A 164 10.16 20.54 -6.89
C ASP A 164 11.56 21.12 -7.26
N HIS A 165 12.17 21.96 -6.43
CA HIS A 165 13.32 22.81 -6.76
C HIS A 165 14.46 22.77 -5.71
N PHE A 166 15.36 23.77 -5.75
CA PHE A 166 16.51 23.89 -4.86
C PHE A 166 16.76 25.34 -4.44
N HIS A 167 17.18 25.56 -3.18
CA HIS A 167 17.62 26.87 -2.69
C HIS A 167 19.14 26.93 -2.54
N TYR A 168 19.68 28.15 -2.58
CA TYR A 168 21.06 28.44 -2.21
C TYR A 168 21.12 29.21 -0.89
N ILE A 169 21.78 28.62 0.12
CA ILE A 169 21.86 29.13 1.49
C ILE A 169 23.30 29.59 1.78
N PRO A 170 23.59 30.90 1.82
CA PRO A 170 24.93 31.40 2.11
C PRO A 170 25.41 31.01 3.51
N LYS A 171 26.64 30.53 3.66
CA LYS A 171 27.20 30.12 4.97
C LYS A 171 27.15 31.27 5.98
N ALA A 172 27.33 32.50 5.52
CA ALA A 172 27.27 33.71 6.32
C ALA A 172 25.87 34.06 6.90
N SER A 173 24.77 33.46 6.41
CA SER A 173 23.43 33.64 7.01
C SER A 173 23.13 32.63 8.13
N LEU A 174 23.98 31.61 8.30
CA LEU A 174 23.80 30.52 9.27
C LEU A 174 24.62 30.76 10.54
N SER A 175 24.07 30.38 11.70
CA SER A 175 24.82 30.41 12.96
C SER A 175 26.01 29.43 12.93
N GLN A 176 27.05 29.71 13.71
CA GLN A 176 28.25 28.87 13.76
C GLN A 176 27.93 27.41 14.14
N GLN A 177 26.90 27.17 14.96
CA GLN A 177 26.40 25.84 15.27
C GLN A 177 25.73 25.17 14.04
N LYS A 178 24.86 25.88 13.30
CA LYS A 178 24.26 25.36 12.04
C LYS A 178 25.35 25.08 11.00
N GLN A 179 26.38 25.93 10.87
CA GLN A 179 27.53 25.69 9.99
C GLN A 179 28.34 24.43 10.37
N VAL A 180 28.55 24.17 11.68
CA VAL A 180 29.22 22.94 12.16
C VAL A 180 28.36 21.70 11.94
N GLN A 181 27.03 21.81 12.01
CA GLN A 181 26.13 20.71 11.66
C GLN A 181 26.12 20.44 10.15
N ALA A 182 26.08 21.50 9.33
CA ALA A 182 26.13 21.43 7.86
C ALA A 182 27.45 20.80 7.36
N SER A 183 28.62 21.27 7.85
CA SER A 183 29.90 20.67 7.48
C SER A 183 30.03 19.21 7.93
N ARG A 184 29.37 18.80 9.02
CA ARG A 184 29.23 17.38 9.44
C ARG A 184 28.22 16.58 8.61
N ALA A 185 27.32 17.22 7.87
CA ALA A 185 26.46 16.56 6.89
C ALA A 185 27.20 16.39 5.56
N VAL A 186 27.87 17.44 5.06
CA VAL A 186 28.68 17.36 3.84
C VAL A 186 29.91 16.45 4.02
N SER A 187 30.50 16.39 5.22
CA SER A 187 31.52 15.37 5.54
C SER A 187 30.97 13.93 5.46
N ARG A 188 29.66 13.72 5.64
CA ARG A 188 29.02 12.41 5.43
C ARG A 188 28.73 12.13 3.96
N LEU A 189 28.35 13.13 3.16
CA LEU A 189 28.30 13.03 1.70
C LEU A 189 29.69 12.66 1.14
N GLY A 190 30.74 13.38 1.54
CA GLY A 190 32.11 13.12 1.12
C GLY A 190 32.65 11.73 1.53
N ASN A 191 32.31 11.24 2.72
CA ASN A 191 32.65 9.87 3.15
C ASN A 191 31.74 8.77 2.56
N GLN A 192 30.69 9.10 1.80
CA GLN A 192 29.85 8.11 1.11
C GLN A 192 30.12 7.98 -0.40
N ASN A 193 31.11 8.70 -0.94
CA ASN A 193 31.65 8.53 -2.29
C ASN A 193 32.37 7.17 -2.53
N ASN A 194 32.13 6.15 -1.71
CA ASN A 194 32.63 4.79 -1.94
C ASN A 194 31.67 3.67 -1.48
N SER A 195 30.37 3.95 -1.33
CA SER A 195 29.35 2.89 -1.14
C SER A 195 27.91 3.41 -1.35
N HIS A 196 27.50 3.70 -2.58
CA HIS A 196 26.08 3.95 -2.91
C HIS A 196 25.70 3.41 -4.29
N TYR A 197 25.47 2.10 -4.35
CA TYR A 197 24.22 1.52 -4.82
C TYR A 197 24.00 0.21 -4.04
N ARG A 198 22.93 0.16 -3.25
CA ARG A 198 22.05 -1.02 -3.15
C ARG A 198 20.80 -0.75 -2.31
N VAL A 199 19.68 -1.21 -2.85
CA VAL A 199 18.40 -1.36 -2.16
C VAL A 199 18.52 -2.42 -1.05
N ASN A 200 17.63 -2.34 -0.05
CA ASN A 200 17.44 -3.19 1.15
C ASN A 200 18.25 -4.50 1.28
N SER A 201 18.90 -4.67 2.43
CA SER A 201 19.71 -5.85 2.79
C SER A 201 18.88 -7.11 3.09
N SER A 202 18.41 -7.78 2.04
CA SER A 202 18.18 -9.24 2.04
C SER A 202 18.07 -9.79 0.61
N LYS A 203 17.43 -9.05 -0.28
CA LYS A 203 17.36 -9.36 -1.71
C LYS A 203 18.50 -8.67 -2.48
N ILE A 204 18.90 -9.29 -3.59
CA ILE A 204 20.02 -8.86 -4.44
C ILE A 204 19.48 -8.84 -5.87
N ALA A 205 19.54 -7.68 -6.53
CA ALA A 205 19.18 -7.55 -7.94
C ALA A 205 20.04 -8.50 -8.79
N GLY A 206 19.42 -9.22 -9.73
CA GLY A 206 20.07 -10.25 -10.52
C GLY A 206 20.17 -11.63 -9.86
N LEU A 207 19.82 -11.79 -8.57
CA LEU A 207 19.82 -13.09 -7.87
C LEU A 207 18.50 -13.44 -7.16
N HIS A 208 17.80 -12.45 -6.61
CA HIS A 208 16.56 -12.62 -5.81
C HIS A 208 15.34 -11.90 -6.41
N HIS A 209 15.56 -11.04 -7.39
CA HIS A 209 14.59 -10.40 -8.27
C HIS A 209 15.36 -9.87 -9.50
N PRO A 210 14.68 -9.59 -10.62
CA PRO A 210 15.30 -8.94 -11.77
C PRO A 210 15.96 -7.60 -11.40
N THR A 211 17.01 -7.25 -12.15
CA THR A 211 17.58 -5.89 -12.30
C THR A 211 16.68 -5.00 -13.18
N SER A 212 17.06 -3.73 -13.37
CA SER A 212 16.35 -2.81 -14.28
C SER A 212 16.39 -3.21 -15.78
N ASP A 213 17.34 -4.03 -16.24
CA ASP A 213 17.31 -4.64 -17.60
C ASP A 213 16.58 -5.99 -17.66
N GLY A 214 16.01 -6.46 -16.54
CA GLY A 214 15.30 -7.74 -16.46
C GLY A 214 16.18 -8.96 -16.14
N PHE A 215 17.51 -8.81 -16.01
CA PHE A 215 18.41 -9.91 -15.72
C PHE A 215 18.11 -10.57 -14.36
N LEU A 216 17.95 -11.89 -14.38
CA LEU A 216 17.86 -12.74 -13.18
C LEU A 216 18.62 -14.05 -13.42
N PHE A 217 19.65 -14.29 -12.61
CA PHE A 217 20.54 -15.43 -12.77
C PHE A 217 19.85 -16.77 -12.47
N ASN A 218 19.78 -17.64 -13.48
CA ASN A 218 19.19 -18.97 -13.42
C ASN A 218 20.22 -20.11 -13.27
N GLY A 219 21.50 -19.79 -13.03
CA GLY A 219 22.59 -20.76 -12.93
C GLY A 219 23.28 -21.12 -14.25
N GLN A 220 22.82 -20.60 -15.39
CA GLN A 220 23.39 -20.83 -16.73
C GLN A 220 24.03 -19.54 -17.29
N GLY A 221 24.39 -19.51 -18.58
CA GLY A 221 24.89 -18.30 -19.27
C GLY A 221 26.29 -17.82 -18.87
N ILE A 222 27.02 -18.55 -18.01
CA ILE A 222 28.36 -18.15 -17.54
C ILE A 222 29.38 -18.21 -18.69
N LYS A 223 29.87 -17.04 -19.15
CA LYS A 223 30.88 -16.95 -20.23
C LYS A 223 32.31 -16.77 -19.71
N GLY A 224 32.50 -16.36 -18.45
CA GLY A 224 33.82 -16.16 -17.88
C GLY A 224 33.83 -16.00 -16.36
N THR A 225 35.03 -15.88 -15.79
CA THR A 225 35.24 -15.65 -14.36
C THR A 225 36.41 -14.71 -14.10
N THR A 226 36.37 -14.07 -12.94
CA THR A 226 37.38 -13.14 -12.41
C THR A 226 37.83 -13.62 -11.02
N PRO A 227 38.85 -13.01 -10.39
CA PRO A 227 39.24 -13.35 -9.03
C PRO A 227 38.15 -13.15 -7.96
N THR A 228 37.09 -12.39 -8.26
CA THR A 228 36.07 -11.95 -7.29
C THR A 228 34.63 -12.31 -7.68
N GLY A 229 34.38 -12.86 -8.87
CA GLY A 229 33.04 -13.28 -9.30
C GLY A 229 32.99 -13.91 -10.69
N ILE A 230 31.77 -14.10 -11.20
CA ILE A 230 31.48 -14.66 -12.53
C ILE A 230 30.99 -13.58 -13.50
N LEU A 231 31.12 -13.85 -14.80
CA LEU A 231 30.56 -13.06 -15.89
C LEU A 231 29.48 -13.89 -16.60
N VAL A 232 28.27 -13.33 -16.71
CA VAL A 232 27.08 -14.00 -17.26
C VAL A 232 26.52 -13.17 -18.42
N GLU A 233 26.15 -13.83 -19.51
CA GLU A 233 25.56 -13.19 -20.69
C GLU A 233 24.05 -12.95 -20.55
N HIS A 234 23.59 -11.78 -21.00
CA HIS A 234 22.19 -11.36 -21.06
C HIS A 234 22.01 -10.41 -22.24
N HIS A 235 21.07 -10.69 -23.15
CA HIS A 235 20.69 -9.83 -24.28
C HIS A 235 21.85 -9.02 -24.93
N ASN A 236 22.92 -9.75 -25.31
CA ASN A 236 24.16 -9.24 -25.94
C ASN A 236 25.17 -8.47 -25.06
N HIS A 237 24.94 -8.29 -23.75
CA HIS A 237 25.94 -7.78 -22.79
C HIS A 237 26.29 -8.77 -21.67
N LEU A 238 27.27 -8.42 -20.82
CA LEU A 238 27.69 -9.21 -19.68
C LEU A 238 27.34 -8.53 -18.35
N HIS A 239 26.80 -9.32 -17.42
CA HIS A 239 26.63 -8.96 -16.01
C HIS A 239 27.76 -9.54 -15.15
N PHE A 240 28.21 -8.79 -14.14
CA PHE A 240 29.13 -9.29 -13.12
C PHE A 240 28.38 -9.67 -11.84
N ILE A 241 28.61 -10.90 -11.35
CA ILE A 241 28.06 -11.35 -10.06
C ILE A 241 29.20 -11.78 -9.13
N SER A 242 29.32 -11.12 -7.98
CA SER A 242 30.40 -11.41 -7.01
C SER A 242 30.21 -12.78 -6.34
N PHE A 243 31.32 -13.47 -6.03
CA PHE A 243 31.28 -14.74 -5.26
C PHE A 243 30.75 -14.56 -3.83
N ALA A 244 30.70 -13.32 -3.32
CA ALA A 244 30.07 -13.01 -2.04
C ALA A 244 28.54 -12.90 -2.16
N ASP A 245 28.04 -12.36 -3.27
CA ASP A 245 26.61 -12.26 -3.54
C ASP A 245 26.03 -13.63 -3.95
N LEU A 246 26.71 -14.40 -4.79
CA LEU A 246 26.30 -15.78 -5.12
C LEU A 246 26.11 -16.66 -3.87
N ARG A 247 27.03 -16.58 -2.89
CA ARG A 247 26.91 -17.33 -1.63
C ARG A 247 25.78 -16.82 -0.73
N LYS A 248 25.43 -15.53 -0.80
CA LYS A 248 24.26 -14.96 -0.09
C LYS A 248 22.93 -15.25 -0.82
N GLY A 249 22.97 -15.41 -2.13
CA GLY A 249 21.81 -15.63 -3.00
C GLY A 249 21.49 -17.09 -3.29
N GLY A 250 21.83 -18.02 -2.39
CA GLY A 250 21.58 -19.46 -2.56
C GLY A 250 22.52 -20.20 -3.53
N TRP A 251 23.15 -19.51 -4.48
CA TRP A 251 24.07 -20.06 -5.49
C TRP A 251 25.49 -20.40 -4.96
N GLY A 252 25.60 -20.79 -3.68
CA GLY A 252 26.89 -21.08 -3.04
C GLY A 252 27.69 -22.19 -3.74
N SER A 253 27.01 -23.22 -4.24
CA SER A 253 27.63 -24.32 -5.01
C SER A 253 28.26 -23.88 -6.34
N ILE A 254 27.76 -22.80 -6.97
CA ILE A 254 28.39 -22.20 -8.15
C ILE A 254 29.60 -21.35 -7.72
N ALA A 255 29.48 -20.57 -6.65
CA ALA A 255 30.60 -19.80 -6.11
C ALA A 255 31.77 -20.70 -5.66
N ASP A 256 31.49 -21.83 -5.02
CA ASP A 256 32.51 -22.77 -4.56
C ASP A 256 33.08 -23.64 -5.70
N ARG A 257 32.34 -23.85 -6.80
CA ARG A 257 32.83 -24.49 -8.04
C ARG A 257 33.93 -23.66 -8.71
N TYR A 258 33.77 -22.33 -8.75
CA TYR A 258 34.72 -21.43 -9.41
C TYR A 258 35.70 -20.73 -8.45
N GLN A 259 35.44 -20.75 -7.14
CA GLN A 259 36.33 -20.22 -6.10
C GLN A 259 36.34 -21.15 -4.85
N PRO A 260 36.91 -22.36 -4.94
CA PRO A 260 36.94 -23.31 -3.82
C PRO A 260 37.74 -22.79 -2.62
N GLN A 261 37.15 -22.85 -1.43
CA GLN A 261 37.71 -22.35 -0.18
C GLN A 261 38.94 -23.16 0.28
N LYS A 262 40.08 -22.50 0.51
CA LYS A 262 41.18 -23.07 1.31
C LYS A 262 40.89 -22.85 2.80
N LYS A 263 40.90 -23.92 3.60
CA LYS A 263 40.86 -23.84 5.08
C LYS A 263 42.09 -23.07 5.59
N VAL A 264 41.88 -22.11 6.49
CA VAL A 264 42.95 -21.42 7.25
C VAL A 264 42.43 -21.12 8.66
N ASP A 265 43.28 -21.34 9.66
CA ASP A 265 42.97 -21.15 11.09
C ASP A 265 42.94 -19.68 11.54
N SER A 266 42.35 -19.45 12.72
CA SER A 266 42.13 -18.11 13.26
C SER A 266 43.31 -17.57 14.08
N LYS A 267 43.73 -16.32 13.80
CA LYS A 267 44.27 -15.37 14.80
C LYS A 267 44.46 -13.93 14.26
N LYS A 268 44.00 -12.97 15.07
CA LYS A 268 44.47 -11.56 15.28
C LYS A 268 45.37 -10.91 14.19
N GLN A 269 44.92 -9.80 13.59
CA GLN A 269 45.34 -8.41 13.94
C GLN A 269 44.84 -7.34 12.93
N SER A 270 44.69 -6.12 13.42
CA SER A 270 44.61 -4.86 12.66
C SER A 270 45.44 -3.80 13.42
N PRO A 271 45.86 -2.66 12.80
CA PRO A 271 45.87 -2.32 11.38
C PRO A 271 47.28 -2.02 10.82
N SER A 272 47.42 -1.90 9.49
CA SER A 272 48.58 -1.23 8.88
C SER A 272 48.19 -0.55 7.57
N SER A 273 48.53 0.73 7.42
CA SER A 273 48.17 1.57 6.27
C SER A 273 49.26 1.55 5.19
N LYS A 274 49.01 0.87 4.07
CA LYS A 274 49.76 1.05 2.82
C LYS A 274 48.84 1.09 1.61
N LYS A 275 48.89 2.21 0.85
CA LYS A 275 48.41 2.28 -0.53
C LYS A 275 49.32 1.45 -1.44
N PRO A 276 48.75 0.74 -2.42
CA PRO A 276 49.37 0.55 -3.73
C PRO A 276 48.88 1.63 -4.71
N ARG A 277 49.82 2.35 -5.32
CA ARG A 277 49.59 3.16 -6.54
C ARG A 277 50.11 2.34 -7.72
N THR A 278 49.28 2.01 -8.72
CA THR A 278 49.75 1.51 -10.03
C THR A 278 48.85 1.95 -11.19
N GLU A 279 48.47 3.23 -11.25
CA GLU A 279 48.05 3.86 -12.52
C GLU A 279 49.27 4.04 -13.46
N ASN A 280 49.90 2.96 -13.96
CA ASN A 280 50.84 3.12 -15.08
C ASN A 280 51.23 1.91 -15.96
N THR A 281 50.52 0.78 -15.91
CA THR A 281 50.84 -0.39 -16.76
C THR A 281 49.71 -0.89 -17.67
N LEU A 282 48.60 -0.14 -17.78
CA LEU A 282 47.60 -0.37 -18.83
C LEU A 282 48.15 0.14 -20.18
N PRO A 283 48.08 -0.68 -21.26
CA PRO A 283 48.39 -0.25 -22.63
C PRO A 283 47.59 0.99 -23.06
N LYS A 284 48.11 1.77 -24.01
CA LYS A 284 47.53 3.08 -24.34
C LYS A 284 46.12 2.94 -24.93
N ASP A 285 45.91 2.00 -25.84
CA ASP A 285 44.59 1.64 -26.38
C ASP A 285 43.57 1.29 -25.29
N ILE A 286 43.99 0.54 -24.27
CA ILE A 286 43.14 0.19 -23.11
C ILE A 286 42.84 1.43 -22.25
N LYS A 287 43.80 2.34 -22.05
CA LYS A 287 43.56 3.63 -21.36
C LYS A 287 42.62 4.54 -22.17
N ASP A 288 42.82 4.64 -23.48
CA ASP A 288 42.04 5.48 -24.38
C ASP A 288 40.59 4.96 -24.48
N LYS A 289 40.39 3.63 -24.53
CA LYS A 289 39.05 2.98 -24.46
C LYS A 289 38.36 3.13 -23.10
N LEU A 290 39.10 3.07 -21.99
CA LEU A 290 38.57 3.33 -20.65
C LEU A 290 38.09 4.78 -20.50
N ALA A 291 38.89 5.75 -20.98
CA ALA A 291 38.53 7.16 -20.97
C ALA A 291 37.35 7.47 -21.93
N TYR A 292 37.27 6.77 -23.06
CA TYR A 292 36.14 6.85 -23.98
C TYR A 292 34.84 6.35 -23.32
N LEU A 293 34.86 5.16 -22.73
CA LEU A 293 33.72 4.57 -22.02
C LEU A 293 33.22 5.47 -20.88
N ALA A 294 34.14 5.99 -20.06
CA ALA A 294 33.81 6.93 -18.99
C ALA A 294 33.15 8.22 -19.51
N ARG A 295 33.66 8.77 -20.64
CA ARG A 295 33.11 9.98 -21.25
C ARG A 295 31.70 9.76 -21.84
N GLU A 296 31.47 8.65 -22.54
CA GLU A 296 30.16 8.34 -23.13
C GLU A 296 29.12 8.01 -22.05
N LEU A 297 29.47 7.22 -21.02
CA LEU A 297 28.59 6.90 -19.89
C LEU A 297 28.45 8.05 -18.86
N HIS A 298 29.16 9.17 -19.07
CA HIS A 298 29.23 10.32 -18.14
C HIS A 298 29.65 9.94 -16.70
N LEU A 299 30.47 8.88 -16.56
CA LEU A 299 31.04 8.43 -15.29
C LEU A 299 32.46 8.96 -15.11
N ASP A 300 32.86 9.22 -13.86
CA ASP A 300 34.28 9.40 -13.54
C ASP A 300 35.04 8.09 -13.74
N ILE A 301 36.25 8.15 -14.31
CA ILE A 301 37.08 6.96 -14.61
C ILE A 301 37.32 6.10 -13.36
N SER A 302 37.41 6.69 -12.16
CA SER A 302 37.57 5.96 -10.89
C SER A 302 36.37 5.11 -10.49
N ARG A 303 35.18 5.33 -11.09
CA ARG A 303 33.98 4.49 -10.92
C ARG A 303 33.96 3.27 -11.84
N ILE A 304 34.85 3.18 -12.83
CA ILE A 304 34.94 2.06 -13.75
C ILE A 304 36.11 1.14 -13.34
N ARG A 305 35.79 -0.09 -12.92
CA ARG A 305 36.79 -1.07 -12.46
C ARG A 305 37.33 -1.86 -13.64
N VAL A 306 38.63 -1.77 -13.88
CA VAL A 306 39.32 -2.62 -14.85
C VAL A 306 39.42 -4.04 -14.30
N LEU A 307 38.81 -5.00 -14.98
CA LEU A 307 38.84 -6.43 -14.69
C LEU A 307 39.85 -7.14 -15.60
N LYS A 308 40.39 -8.25 -15.09
CA LYS A 308 41.11 -9.24 -15.91
C LYS A 308 40.50 -10.62 -15.68
N THR A 309 40.15 -11.30 -16.76
CA THR A 309 39.56 -12.66 -16.74
C THR A 309 40.65 -13.72 -16.54
N LEU A 310 40.28 -14.96 -16.20
CA LEU A 310 41.26 -16.04 -15.99
C LEU A 310 42.06 -16.42 -17.25
N ASN A 311 41.50 -16.26 -18.45
CA ASN A 311 42.23 -16.40 -19.73
C ASN A 311 43.09 -15.16 -20.09
N GLY A 312 43.04 -14.10 -19.28
CA GLY A 312 43.94 -12.96 -19.36
C GLY A 312 43.45 -11.77 -20.19
N GLU A 313 42.22 -11.79 -20.69
CA GLU A 313 41.59 -10.66 -21.38
C GLU A 313 41.21 -9.53 -20.39
N ILE A 314 41.07 -8.30 -20.91
CA ILE A 314 40.73 -7.12 -20.11
C ILE A 314 39.30 -6.68 -20.40
N GLY A 315 38.54 -6.36 -19.34
CA GLY A 315 37.22 -5.75 -19.43
C GLY A 315 37.04 -4.60 -18.45
N PHE A 316 35.94 -3.86 -18.62
CA PHE A 316 35.60 -2.69 -17.83
C PHE A 316 34.23 -2.91 -17.18
N GLU A 317 34.21 -2.96 -15.86
CA GLU A 317 33.01 -3.07 -15.02
C GLU A 317 32.56 -1.67 -14.59
N TYR A 318 31.30 -1.33 -14.81
CA TYR A 318 30.74 -0.03 -14.46
C TYR A 318 29.35 -0.17 -13.82
N PRO A 319 29.00 0.71 -12.87
CA PRO A 319 27.65 0.77 -12.32
C PRO A 319 26.69 1.39 -13.33
N HIS A 320 25.52 0.78 -13.49
CA HIS A 320 24.39 1.36 -14.21
C HIS A 320 23.10 1.04 -13.43
N ASP A 321 22.32 2.07 -13.14
CA ASP A 321 21.20 2.03 -12.18
C ASP A 321 21.48 1.13 -10.96
N ASP A 322 20.65 0.11 -10.71
CA ASP A 322 20.71 -0.70 -9.48
C ASP A 322 21.80 -1.79 -9.46
N HIS A 323 22.57 -1.93 -10.54
CA HIS A 323 23.51 -3.05 -10.74
C HIS A 323 24.79 -2.65 -11.52
N THR A 324 25.50 -3.63 -12.10
CA THR A 324 26.81 -3.45 -12.73
C THR A 324 26.98 -4.32 -13.98
N HIS A 325 27.25 -3.68 -15.13
CA HIS A 325 27.60 -4.37 -16.37
C HIS A 325 29.12 -4.51 -16.54
N VAL A 326 29.53 -5.36 -17.47
CA VAL A 326 30.90 -5.47 -17.97
C VAL A 326 30.92 -5.42 -19.49
N ILE A 327 31.78 -4.58 -20.06
CA ILE A 327 32.12 -4.58 -21.48
C ILE A 327 33.59 -4.96 -21.64
N MET A 328 33.92 -5.84 -22.59
CA MET A 328 35.33 -6.23 -22.81
C MET A 328 36.06 -5.16 -23.62
N ALA A 329 37.32 -4.88 -23.29
CA ALA A 329 38.09 -3.82 -23.92
C ALA A 329 38.42 -4.12 -25.40
N LYS A 330 38.27 -5.36 -25.86
CA LYS A 330 38.33 -5.72 -27.28
C LYS A 330 37.13 -5.20 -28.08
N ASP A 331 35.94 -5.19 -27.48
CA ASP A 331 34.66 -4.97 -28.17
C ASP A 331 34.27 -3.47 -28.23
N ILE A 332 35.00 -2.58 -27.54
CA ILE A 332 34.86 -1.13 -27.68
C ILE A 332 35.57 -0.65 -28.96
N ASP A 333 34.80 -0.07 -29.88
CA ASP A 333 35.29 0.70 -31.03
C ASP A 333 35.21 2.20 -30.70
N LEU A 334 36.35 2.91 -30.76
CA LEU A 334 36.41 4.35 -30.43
C LEU A 334 35.68 5.25 -31.43
N SER A 335 35.25 4.71 -32.57
CA SER A 335 34.53 5.43 -33.64
C SER A 335 33.01 5.27 -33.59
N LYS A 336 32.48 4.42 -32.70
CA LYS A 336 31.06 4.08 -32.61
C LYS A 336 30.51 4.32 -31.20
N PRO A 337 29.23 4.73 -31.04
CA PRO A 337 28.60 4.81 -29.73
C PRO A 337 28.75 3.51 -28.94
N ILE A 338 28.93 3.62 -27.62
CA ILE A 338 28.82 2.46 -26.74
C ILE A 338 27.36 1.98 -26.77
N PRO A 339 27.07 0.69 -27.02
CA PRO A 339 25.71 0.15 -26.95
C PRO A 339 25.10 0.42 -25.57
N ASN A 340 23.87 0.93 -25.55
CA ASN A 340 23.13 1.15 -24.31
C ASN A 340 22.45 -0.17 -23.90
N PRO A 341 22.80 -0.77 -22.74
CA PRO A 341 22.27 -2.07 -22.31
C PRO A 341 20.78 -2.07 -21.96
N HIS A 342 20.09 -0.92 -22.05
CA HIS A 342 18.64 -0.78 -21.87
C HIS A 342 17.89 -0.39 -23.17
N HIS A 343 18.54 -0.48 -24.34
CA HIS A 343 17.90 -0.23 -25.62
C HIS A 343 17.90 -1.49 -26.49
N ASP A 344 16.72 -2.07 -26.68
CA ASP A 344 16.44 -2.88 -27.88
C ASP A 344 16.38 -1.94 -29.10
N ASP A 345 16.93 -2.39 -30.24
CA ASP A 345 17.17 -1.57 -31.44
C ASP A 345 15.90 -1.39 -32.33
N GLU A 346 14.98 -0.51 -31.94
CA GLU A 346 13.97 0.06 -32.87
C GLU A 346 14.58 1.11 -33.84
N ASP A 347 15.59 0.75 -34.65
CA ASP A 347 15.93 1.56 -35.86
C ASP A 347 16.52 0.75 -37.04
N HIS A 348 16.10 -0.50 -37.22
CA HIS A 348 16.34 -1.27 -38.44
C HIS A 348 15.04 -1.84 -39.03
N HIS A 349 14.27 -1.02 -39.75
CA HIS A 349 13.65 -1.41 -41.03
C HIS A 349 13.07 -0.20 -41.80
N LYS A 350 13.76 0.22 -42.87
CA LYS A 350 13.19 0.99 -43.99
C LYS A 350 13.50 0.29 -45.31
N GLY A 351 12.45 -0.14 -46.03
CA GLY A 351 12.53 -0.92 -47.27
C GLY A 351 12.79 -2.42 -46.97
N HIS A 352 12.01 -3.38 -47.44
CA HIS A 352 11.42 -3.49 -48.78
C HIS A 352 10.08 -4.26 -48.79
N HIS A 353 9.53 -4.50 -49.98
CA HIS A 353 8.35 -5.35 -50.21
C HIS A 353 8.64 -6.85 -50.10
N HIS A 354 7.54 -7.60 -50.05
CA HIS A 354 7.28 -8.96 -50.58
C HIS A 354 7.11 -10.14 -49.60
N ASP A 355 6.01 -10.83 -49.89
CA ASP A 355 5.69 -12.26 -49.84
C ASP A 355 5.54 -13.03 -48.51
N GLU A 356 4.31 -13.54 -48.43
CA GLU A 356 3.79 -14.81 -47.89
C GLU A 356 4.72 -15.87 -47.26
N SER A 357 4.04 -16.68 -46.43
CA SER A 357 4.25 -18.11 -46.14
C SER A 357 4.90 -18.50 -44.79
N ASP A 358 4.03 -19.13 -44.00
CA ASP A 358 4.20 -20.39 -43.27
C ASP A 358 5.03 -20.56 -41.97
N HIS A 359 4.24 -20.96 -40.95
CA HIS A 359 4.47 -22.10 -40.05
C HIS A 359 5.35 -21.93 -38.79
N LYS A 360 4.64 -21.73 -37.67
CA LYS A 360 4.66 -22.54 -36.43
C LYS A 360 6.01 -23.00 -35.84
N HIS A 361 6.18 -22.74 -34.54
CA HIS A 361 5.87 -23.75 -33.51
C HIS A 361 5.51 -23.11 -32.16
N GLU A 362 4.95 -23.90 -31.24
CA GLU A 362 4.40 -23.46 -29.94
C GLU A 362 5.48 -23.26 -28.85
N GLU A 363 5.18 -22.49 -27.79
CA GLU A 363 4.92 -23.08 -26.46
C GLU A 363 4.34 -22.11 -25.40
N HIS A 364 3.47 -22.68 -24.54
CA HIS A 364 3.04 -22.26 -23.19
C HIS A 364 2.44 -20.86 -22.90
N GLU A 365 1.11 -20.83 -22.80
CA GLU A 365 0.38 -19.90 -21.91
C GLU A 365 0.55 -20.28 -20.42
N HIS A 366 0.73 -19.29 -19.54
CA HIS A 366 -0.21 -19.00 -18.44
C HIS A 366 0.27 -17.86 -17.54
N THR A 367 -0.38 -16.69 -17.65
CA THR A 367 -1.09 -15.98 -16.54
C THR A 367 -1.50 -14.59 -17.02
N LYS A 368 -2.82 -14.36 -17.21
CA LYS A 368 -3.34 -13.02 -17.51
C LYS A 368 -3.38 -12.21 -16.22
N SER A 369 -2.51 -11.21 -16.08
CA SER A 369 -2.75 -10.12 -15.14
C SER A 369 -3.89 -9.26 -15.71
N ASN A 370 -4.92 -8.98 -14.92
CA ASN A 370 -5.97 -8.03 -15.31
C ASN A 370 -5.38 -6.62 -15.34
N LYS A 371 -4.88 -6.23 -16.51
CA LYS A 371 -4.45 -4.86 -16.82
C LYS A 371 -5.70 -3.99 -16.88
N LEU A 372 -5.79 -2.95 -16.06
CA LEU A 372 -6.90 -1.99 -16.12
C LEU A 372 -7.00 -1.40 -17.53
N SER A 373 -8.21 -1.04 -17.95
CA SER A 373 -8.35 -0.27 -19.19
C SER A 373 -7.71 1.10 -19.03
N ASP A 374 -7.32 1.69 -20.16
CA ASP A 374 -6.82 3.05 -20.24
C ASP A 374 -7.83 4.09 -19.70
N GLU A 375 -9.12 3.77 -19.60
CA GLU A 375 -10.13 4.64 -18.99
C GLU A 375 -10.18 4.47 -17.47
N ASP A 376 -10.22 3.23 -16.98
CA ASP A 376 -10.23 2.90 -15.55
C ASP A 376 -8.95 3.40 -14.86
N GLN A 377 -7.80 3.25 -15.52
CA GLN A 377 -6.51 3.77 -15.05
C GLN A 377 -6.54 5.30 -14.85
N LYS A 378 -7.27 6.04 -15.69
CA LYS A 378 -7.44 7.50 -15.56
C LYS A 378 -8.43 7.86 -14.45
N LYS A 379 -9.50 7.07 -14.28
CA LYS A 379 -10.51 7.24 -13.21
C LYS A 379 -9.94 6.94 -11.82
N LEU A 380 -9.11 5.90 -11.69
CA LEU A 380 -8.33 5.57 -10.50
C LEU A 380 -7.43 6.75 -10.06
N ILE A 381 -6.69 7.33 -11.00
CA ILE A 381 -5.83 8.51 -10.75
C ILE A 381 -6.68 9.73 -10.36
N TYR A 382 -7.81 9.94 -11.04
CA TYR A 382 -8.73 11.05 -10.74
C TYR A 382 -9.38 10.95 -9.35
N LEU A 383 -9.81 9.73 -8.97
CA LEU A 383 -10.34 9.41 -7.65
C LEU A 383 -9.30 9.69 -6.56
N ALA A 384 -8.07 9.20 -6.73
CA ALA A 384 -6.96 9.44 -5.83
C ALA A 384 -6.65 10.94 -5.67
N GLU A 385 -6.55 11.68 -6.78
CA GLU A 385 -6.35 13.15 -6.79
C GLU A 385 -7.45 13.91 -6.04
N LYS A 386 -8.70 13.44 -6.11
CA LYS A 386 -9.86 14.10 -5.48
C LYS A 386 -10.04 13.75 -4.00
N LEU A 387 -9.53 12.61 -3.55
CA LEU A 387 -9.56 12.16 -2.16
C LEU A 387 -8.28 12.49 -1.38
N GLY A 388 -7.26 13.09 -2.02
CA GLY A 388 -5.95 13.33 -1.40
C GLY A 388 -5.12 12.06 -1.18
N LEU A 389 -5.47 10.95 -1.83
CA LEU A 389 -4.82 9.65 -1.69
C LEU A 389 -3.75 9.42 -2.77
N ASN A 390 -2.79 8.55 -2.50
CA ASN A 390 -1.97 7.95 -3.54
C ASN A 390 -2.80 6.89 -4.29
N PRO A 391 -2.72 6.77 -5.64
CA PRO A 391 -3.39 5.68 -6.38
C PRO A 391 -3.10 4.28 -5.85
N ASN A 392 -1.92 4.05 -5.24
CA ASN A 392 -1.55 2.76 -4.64
C ASN A 392 -2.25 2.47 -3.29
N GLN A 393 -2.98 3.44 -2.72
CA GLN A 393 -3.85 3.26 -1.54
C GLN A 393 -5.29 2.93 -1.94
N ILE A 394 -5.59 2.84 -3.23
CA ILE A 394 -6.90 2.48 -3.76
C ILE A 394 -6.81 1.08 -4.37
N GLU A 395 -7.51 0.14 -3.75
CA GLU A 395 -7.57 -1.25 -4.17
C GLU A 395 -8.50 -1.40 -5.38
N VAL A 396 -8.04 -2.11 -6.41
CA VAL A 396 -8.81 -2.37 -7.63
C VAL A 396 -9.42 -3.76 -7.55
N LEU A 397 -10.74 -3.80 -7.41
CA LEU A 397 -11.55 -5.01 -7.37
C LEU A 397 -12.26 -5.22 -8.71
N THR A 398 -12.68 -6.46 -8.97
CA THR A 398 -13.53 -6.82 -10.11
C THR A 398 -14.77 -7.53 -9.58
N SER A 399 -15.94 -7.06 -10.00
CA SER A 399 -17.26 -7.62 -9.68
C SER A 399 -17.57 -8.88 -10.51
N GLU A 400 -18.56 -9.67 -10.09
CA GLU A 400 -19.01 -10.88 -10.81
C GLU A 400 -19.49 -10.59 -12.25
N ASP A 401 -19.99 -9.39 -12.51
CA ASP A 401 -20.35 -8.90 -13.85
C ASP A 401 -19.15 -8.39 -14.68
N GLY A 402 -17.93 -8.48 -14.15
CA GLY A 402 -16.71 -7.92 -14.75
C GLY A 402 -16.52 -6.42 -14.54
N SER A 403 -17.41 -5.71 -13.83
CA SER A 403 -17.25 -4.28 -13.53
C SER A 403 -16.02 -4.03 -12.65
N ILE A 404 -15.17 -3.07 -13.03
CA ILE A 404 -14.09 -2.57 -12.17
C ILE A 404 -14.68 -1.73 -11.02
N ILE A 405 -14.25 -2.03 -9.80
CA ILE A 405 -14.59 -1.30 -8.57
C ILE A 405 -13.31 -0.80 -7.92
N PHE A 406 -13.33 0.45 -7.45
CA PHE A 406 -12.26 1.04 -6.65
C PHE A 406 -12.68 1.09 -5.19
N LYS A 407 -11.91 0.44 -4.31
CA LYS A 407 -12.07 0.48 -2.86
C LYS A 407 -10.99 1.39 -2.27
N TYR A 408 -11.38 2.34 -1.43
CA TYR A 408 -10.46 3.35 -0.88
C TYR A 408 -10.74 3.64 0.60
N PRO A 409 -9.70 3.93 1.42
CA PRO A 409 -9.88 4.33 2.80
C PRO A 409 -10.54 5.72 2.91
N HIS A 410 -11.45 5.88 3.87
CA HIS A 410 -12.06 7.17 4.22
C HIS A 410 -12.38 7.18 5.72
N ASP A 411 -12.02 8.24 6.44
CA ASP A 411 -12.05 8.35 7.90
C ASP A 411 -11.48 7.12 8.64
N ASP A 412 -12.38 6.21 9.05
CA ASP A 412 -12.17 5.07 9.91
C ASP A 412 -12.58 3.73 9.26
N HIS A 413 -12.96 3.76 7.98
CA HIS A 413 -13.41 2.60 7.20
C HIS A 413 -12.93 2.67 5.73
N SER A 414 -13.58 1.93 4.83
CA SER A 414 -13.31 1.99 3.38
C SER A 414 -14.61 2.08 2.59
N HIS A 415 -14.64 2.98 1.61
CA HIS A 415 -15.71 3.11 0.62
C HIS A 415 -15.40 2.30 -0.63
N THR A 416 -16.44 1.99 -1.41
CA THR A 416 -16.32 1.41 -2.75
C THR A 416 -17.10 2.23 -3.77
N ILE A 417 -16.53 2.42 -4.96
CA ILE A 417 -17.18 3.09 -6.09
C ILE A 417 -16.85 2.33 -7.38
N ALA A 418 -17.84 2.08 -8.25
CA ALA A 418 -17.56 1.44 -9.52
C ALA A 418 -16.99 2.45 -10.53
N SER A 419 -16.06 2.00 -11.38
CA SER A 419 -15.43 2.87 -12.39
C SER A 419 -16.44 3.44 -13.40
N LYS A 420 -17.59 2.78 -13.59
CA LYS A 420 -18.70 3.29 -14.42
C LYS A 420 -19.37 4.55 -13.83
N ASP A 421 -19.28 4.76 -12.52
CA ASP A 421 -19.93 5.86 -11.81
C ASP A 421 -19.00 7.08 -11.60
N ILE A 422 -17.71 6.97 -11.97
CA ILE A 422 -16.76 8.09 -11.95
C ILE A 422 -16.75 8.81 -13.30
N GLU A 423 -17.21 10.06 -13.31
CA GLU A 423 -17.03 10.98 -14.44
C GLU A 423 -15.86 11.94 -14.18
N ILE A 424 -14.76 11.79 -14.94
CA ILE A 424 -13.58 12.66 -14.83
C ILE A 424 -13.98 14.13 -15.12
N GLY A 425 -13.80 15.00 -14.13
CA GLY A 425 -14.13 16.42 -14.20
C GLY A 425 -15.42 16.81 -13.45
N LYS A 426 -16.21 15.85 -12.96
CA LYS A 426 -17.25 16.07 -11.95
C LYS A 426 -16.69 15.78 -10.55
N PRO A 427 -17.27 16.38 -9.48
CA PRO A 427 -17.00 15.89 -8.12
C PRO A 427 -17.20 14.37 -8.06
N ILE A 428 -16.33 13.67 -7.32
CA ILE A 428 -16.52 12.24 -7.05
C ILE A 428 -17.87 12.09 -6.35
N PRO A 429 -18.72 11.12 -6.74
CA PRO A 429 -19.86 10.70 -5.93
C PRO A 429 -19.36 10.20 -4.58
N ASP A 430 -19.42 11.08 -3.58
CA ASP A 430 -19.13 10.77 -2.19
C ASP A 430 -20.12 9.69 -1.70
N GLY A 431 -19.63 8.70 -0.94
CA GLY A 431 -20.49 7.72 -0.28
C GLY A 431 -21.47 8.37 0.71
N HIS A 432 -21.10 9.54 1.26
CA HIS A 432 -21.96 10.38 2.10
C HIS A 432 -22.91 11.30 1.28
N HIS A 433 -22.88 11.24 -0.05
CA HIS A 433 -23.85 11.89 -0.95
C HIS A 433 -25.02 10.97 -1.38
N ASP A 434 -25.35 9.96 -0.57
CA ASP A 434 -26.76 9.53 -0.50
C ASP A 434 -27.64 10.75 -0.16
N HIS A 435 -28.91 10.72 -0.56
CA HIS A 435 -29.84 11.86 -0.45
C HIS A 435 -30.36 12.11 0.98
N SER A 436 -29.61 11.67 1.99
CA SER A 436 -29.94 11.58 3.42
C SER A 436 -30.18 12.94 4.10
N HIS A 437 -29.37 13.95 3.79
CA HIS A 437 -29.46 15.30 4.37
C HIS A 437 -30.52 16.20 3.71
N ALA A 438 -31.38 15.65 2.85
CA ALA A 438 -32.51 16.39 2.29
C ALA A 438 -33.46 16.98 3.36
N LYS A 439 -33.53 16.32 4.53
CA LYS A 439 -34.26 16.73 5.74
C LYS A 439 -33.58 17.85 6.55
N ASP A 440 -32.25 17.98 6.44
CA ASP A 440 -31.42 18.82 7.32
C ASP A 440 -31.21 20.25 6.76
N LYS A 441 -31.64 20.48 5.51
CA LYS A 441 -31.48 21.75 4.75
C LYS A 441 -31.83 23.02 5.54
N VAL A 442 -32.82 22.97 6.41
CA VAL A 442 -33.24 24.14 7.21
C VAL A 442 -32.22 24.44 8.30
N GLY A 443 -31.85 23.45 9.11
CA GLY A 443 -30.79 23.59 10.12
C GLY A 443 -29.43 23.94 9.49
N MET A 444 -29.09 23.36 8.33
CA MET A 444 -27.90 23.73 7.56
C MET A 444 -27.94 25.21 7.13
N ALA A 445 -29.08 25.73 6.67
CA ALA A 445 -29.23 27.14 6.34
C ALA A 445 -29.07 28.04 7.57
N THR A 446 -29.56 27.62 8.74
CA THR A 446 -29.36 28.31 10.02
C THR A 446 -27.89 28.31 10.45
N LEU A 447 -27.12 27.23 10.23
CA LEU A 447 -25.67 27.22 10.43
C LEU A 447 -24.95 28.20 9.48
N LYS A 448 -25.34 28.28 8.21
CA LYS A 448 -24.82 29.30 7.28
C LYS A 448 -25.16 30.72 7.72
N GLN A 449 -26.36 30.95 8.25
CA GLN A 449 -26.76 32.25 8.83
C GLN A 449 -25.94 32.62 10.07
N ILE A 450 -25.45 31.63 10.84
CA ILE A 450 -24.53 31.85 11.96
C ILE A 450 -23.12 32.20 11.47
N GLY A 451 -22.72 31.72 10.29
CA GLY A 451 -21.44 32.01 9.64
C GLY A 451 -20.57 30.78 9.33
N PHE A 452 -21.09 29.55 9.52
CA PHE A 452 -20.36 28.33 9.19
C PHE A 452 -20.29 28.07 7.67
N ASP A 453 -19.17 27.53 7.22
CA ASP A 453 -18.97 27.07 5.83
C ASP A 453 -19.60 25.68 5.58
N ASP A 454 -19.76 25.31 4.30
CA ASP A 454 -20.40 24.05 3.90
C ASP A 454 -19.67 22.78 4.38
N GLU A 455 -18.36 22.84 4.59
CA GLU A 455 -17.55 21.67 4.96
C GLU A 455 -17.70 21.37 6.45
N ILE A 456 -17.50 22.36 7.31
CA ILE A 456 -17.69 22.20 8.77
C ILE A 456 -19.16 21.96 9.13
N ILE A 457 -20.11 22.36 8.27
CA ILE A 457 -21.51 21.94 8.40
C ILE A 457 -21.65 20.41 8.28
N GLN A 458 -20.91 19.74 7.37
CA GLN A 458 -20.95 18.27 7.30
C GLN A 458 -20.37 17.64 8.57
N ASP A 459 -19.29 18.21 9.10
CA ASP A 459 -18.65 17.73 10.33
C ASP A 459 -19.59 17.87 11.54
N ILE A 460 -20.36 18.96 11.60
CA ILE A 460 -21.38 19.22 12.63
C ILE A 460 -22.59 18.27 12.49
N LEU A 461 -22.97 17.87 11.26
CA LEU A 461 -24.05 16.89 11.04
C LEU A 461 -23.70 15.48 11.58
N HIS A 462 -22.41 15.18 11.72
CA HIS A 462 -21.88 13.89 12.22
C HIS A 462 -21.30 13.98 13.64
N ALA A 463 -21.54 15.08 14.36
CA ALA A 463 -21.05 15.33 15.70
C ALA A 463 -21.91 14.62 16.78
N ASP A 464 -21.29 14.06 17.83
CA ASP A 464 -22.05 13.52 18.97
C ASP A 464 -22.54 14.68 19.86
N ALA A 465 -23.83 14.67 20.16
CA ALA A 465 -24.48 15.57 21.10
C ALA A 465 -25.61 14.83 21.87
N PRO A 466 -26.06 15.33 23.04
CA PRO A 466 -27.13 14.70 23.83
C PRO A 466 -28.49 14.59 23.11
N THR A 467 -28.71 15.37 22.05
CA THR A 467 -29.85 15.25 21.14
C THR A 467 -29.36 15.32 19.69
N PRO A 468 -30.03 14.67 18.72
CA PRO A 468 -29.69 14.75 17.30
C PRO A 468 -29.63 16.19 16.78
N PHE A 469 -28.96 16.37 15.62
CA PHE A 469 -28.92 17.65 14.92
C PHE A 469 -30.33 18.23 14.71
N PRO A 470 -30.57 19.52 15.02
CA PRO A 470 -31.89 20.13 14.89
C PRO A 470 -32.20 20.52 13.43
N SER A 471 -32.47 19.50 12.60
CA SER A 471 -32.70 19.55 11.15
C SER A 471 -33.63 20.66 10.64
N ASN A 472 -34.60 21.08 11.47
CA ASN A 472 -35.67 22.03 11.14
C ASN A 472 -35.60 23.34 11.93
N GLU A 473 -34.57 23.58 12.75
CA GLU A 473 -34.50 24.79 13.58
C GLU A 473 -34.06 26.00 12.75
N THR A 474 -34.87 27.06 12.80
CA THR A 474 -34.69 28.31 12.04
C THR A 474 -34.13 29.46 12.90
N ASN A 475 -34.06 29.29 14.23
CA ASN A 475 -33.55 30.29 15.14
C ASN A 475 -32.03 30.12 15.39
N PRO A 476 -31.18 31.08 14.97
CA PRO A 476 -29.73 31.01 15.17
C PRO A 476 -29.28 30.86 16.63
N GLU A 477 -30.08 31.35 17.59
CA GLU A 477 -29.72 31.31 19.00
C GLU A 477 -29.99 29.94 19.63
N LYS A 478 -31.09 29.28 19.26
CA LYS A 478 -31.32 27.88 19.65
C LYS A 478 -30.31 26.94 18.98
N MET A 479 -29.94 27.20 17.73
CA MET A 479 -28.87 26.46 17.06
C MET A 479 -27.52 26.66 17.77
N ARG A 480 -27.19 27.87 18.24
CA ARG A 480 -26.04 28.10 19.14
C ARG A 480 -26.15 27.36 20.47
N GLN A 481 -27.34 27.30 21.07
CA GLN A 481 -27.56 26.51 22.29
C GLN A 481 -27.33 25.01 22.06
N TRP A 482 -27.76 24.45 20.92
CA TRP A 482 -27.48 23.05 20.56
C TRP A 482 -25.99 22.82 20.25
N LEU A 483 -25.33 23.70 19.49
CA LEU A 483 -23.88 23.64 19.25
C LEU A 483 -23.09 23.61 20.56
N ALA A 484 -23.52 24.39 21.55
CA ALA A 484 -22.93 24.36 22.88
C ALA A 484 -23.12 23.03 23.64
N THR A 485 -23.94 22.09 23.15
CA THR A 485 -24.07 20.73 23.73
C THR A 485 -23.21 19.67 23.04
N VAL A 486 -22.56 19.98 21.92
CA VAL A 486 -21.70 19.04 21.17
C VAL A 486 -20.52 18.57 22.04
N THR A 487 -20.27 17.26 22.05
CA THR A 487 -19.21 16.61 22.84
C THR A 487 -18.16 15.90 22.00
N LYS A 488 -18.46 15.47 20.77
CA LYS A 488 -17.48 14.93 19.82
C LYS A 488 -17.64 15.61 18.45
N ILE A 489 -16.53 15.96 17.82
CA ILE A 489 -16.49 16.30 16.39
C ILE A 489 -15.17 15.84 15.77
N ASN A 490 -15.19 15.44 14.49
CA ASN A 490 -13.98 15.28 13.67
C ASN A 490 -13.98 16.37 12.61
N ILE A 491 -12.91 17.16 12.55
CA ILE A 491 -12.69 18.21 11.54
C ILE A 491 -11.37 17.98 10.77
N GLY A 492 -10.71 16.84 10.97
CA GLY A 492 -9.32 16.63 10.57
C GLY A 492 -9.06 16.65 9.06
N GLN A 493 -9.95 16.07 8.27
CA GLN A 493 -9.83 16.06 6.80
C GLN A 493 -9.90 17.46 6.17
N ARG A 494 -10.33 18.48 6.93
CA ARG A 494 -10.58 19.83 6.42
C ARG A 494 -9.30 20.65 6.40
N THR A 495 -8.97 21.24 5.25
CA THR A 495 -7.86 22.20 5.14
C THR A 495 -7.97 23.28 6.23
N ASN A 496 -6.85 23.52 6.94
CA ASN A 496 -6.72 24.45 8.06
C ASN A 496 -7.83 24.31 9.12
N PRO A 497 -7.97 23.16 9.81
CA PRO A 497 -9.15 22.84 10.61
C PRO A 497 -9.41 23.88 11.71
N PHE A 498 -8.36 24.41 12.33
CA PHE A 498 -8.44 25.42 13.38
C PHE A 498 -8.71 26.87 12.91
N GLN A 499 -8.65 27.16 11.61
CA GLN A 499 -8.96 28.50 11.09
C GLN A 499 -10.46 28.69 10.82
N ARG A 500 -11.27 27.64 11.01
CA ARG A 500 -12.69 27.65 10.68
C ARG A 500 -13.52 28.43 11.69
N PHE A 501 -14.55 29.09 11.17
CA PHE A 501 -15.47 29.88 11.97
C PHE A 501 -16.26 29.00 12.95
N GLY A 502 -16.63 29.57 14.10
CA GLY A 502 -17.63 28.99 14.99
C GLY A 502 -17.18 27.82 15.87
N LEU A 503 -15.92 27.39 15.82
CA LEU A 503 -15.37 26.39 16.76
C LEU A 503 -15.58 26.77 18.24
N SER A 504 -15.51 28.06 18.56
CA SER A 504 -15.76 28.60 19.90
C SER A 504 -17.23 28.53 20.35
N LEU A 505 -18.16 28.19 19.45
CA LEU A 505 -19.57 27.93 19.76
C LEU A 505 -19.80 26.49 20.26
N MET A 506 -18.77 25.64 20.24
CA MET A 506 -18.81 24.26 20.74
C MET A 506 -17.84 24.07 21.95
N PRO A 507 -17.96 24.86 23.05
CA PRO A 507 -16.99 24.87 24.15
C PRO A 507 -17.00 23.60 25.02
N ASN A 508 -17.94 22.68 24.78
CA ASN A 508 -18.11 21.45 25.56
C ASN A 508 -17.54 20.19 24.89
N ILE A 509 -16.81 20.33 23.78
CA ILE A 509 -16.11 19.21 23.12
C ILE A 509 -15.17 18.50 24.11
N GLU A 510 -15.38 17.19 24.22
CA GLU A 510 -14.59 16.24 25.01
C GLU A 510 -13.73 15.33 24.13
N VAL A 511 -14.12 15.10 22.87
CA VAL A 511 -13.38 14.30 21.88
C VAL A 511 -13.23 15.08 20.58
N LEU A 512 -12.00 15.30 20.12
CA LEU A 512 -11.72 16.08 18.90
C LEU A 512 -10.80 15.33 17.94
N GLY A 513 -11.26 15.11 16.71
CA GLY A 513 -10.42 14.68 15.59
C GLY A 513 -9.90 15.88 14.78
N ILE A 514 -8.59 15.93 14.57
CA ILE A 514 -7.90 16.91 13.70
C ILE A 514 -6.88 16.22 12.75
N GLY A 515 -6.92 14.90 12.61
CA GLY A 515 -5.97 14.12 11.82
C GLY A 515 -6.09 14.28 10.30
N PHE A 516 -5.02 13.93 9.57
CA PHE A 516 -4.88 13.91 8.11
C PHE A 516 -4.72 15.26 7.40
N THR A 517 -4.58 16.38 8.13
CA THR A 517 -4.12 17.65 7.55
C THR A 517 -2.89 18.22 8.28
N PRO A 518 -1.95 18.89 7.57
CA PRO A 518 -0.80 19.52 8.22
C PRO A 518 -1.21 20.65 9.18
N ILE A 519 -0.75 20.60 10.44
CA ILE A 519 -1.07 21.60 11.46
C ILE A 519 0.22 22.20 12.05
N ASN A 520 0.45 23.47 11.70
CA ASN A 520 1.62 24.23 12.15
C ASN A 520 1.42 25.01 13.46
N ASP A 521 0.17 25.24 13.88
CA ASP A 521 -0.18 25.92 15.13
C ASP A 521 -1.27 25.16 15.90
N MET A 522 -0.93 24.75 17.12
CA MET A 522 -1.82 24.07 18.05
C MET A 522 -2.46 25.01 19.08
N THR A 523 -2.09 26.29 19.10
CA THR A 523 -2.67 27.28 20.03
C THR A 523 -4.21 27.30 20.03
N PRO A 524 -4.92 27.14 18.89
CA PRO A 524 -6.38 27.11 18.88
C PRO A 524 -7.00 25.90 19.58
N VAL A 525 -6.31 24.76 19.71
CA VAL A 525 -6.84 23.58 20.43
C VAL A 525 -7.05 23.88 21.91
N LEU A 526 -6.32 24.87 22.44
CA LEU A 526 -6.42 25.29 23.84
C LEU A 526 -7.78 25.92 24.20
N GLN A 527 -8.67 26.19 23.25
CA GLN A 527 -10.03 26.66 23.55
C GLN A 527 -10.92 25.56 24.16
N PHE A 528 -10.68 24.28 23.84
CA PHE A 528 -11.50 23.16 24.27
C PHE A 528 -11.17 22.71 25.71
N LYS A 529 -11.64 23.48 26.69
CA LYS A 529 -11.28 23.29 28.12
C LYS A 529 -11.76 21.98 28.74
N LYS A 530 -12.64 21.22 28.07
CA LYS A 530 -13.15 19.92 28.51
C LYS A 530 -12.56 18.72 27.74
N LEU A 531 -11.56 18.96 26.88
CA LEU A 531 -11.02 17.92 26.01
C LEU A 531 -10.40 16.76 26.81
N LYS A 532 -10.92 15.56 26.57
CA LYS A 532 -10.51 14.27 27.15
C LYS A 532 -9.76 13.41 26.15
N GLN A 533 -10.12 13.48 24.86
CA GLN A 533 -9.42 12.77 23.80
C GLN A 533 -9.13 13.68 22.62
N LEU A 534 -7.93 13.56 22.06
CA LEU A 534 -7.46 14.34 20.93
C LEU A 534 -6.78 13.42 19.92
N TRP A 535 -7.29 13.40 18.69
CA TRP A 535 -6.83 12.50 17.62
C TRP A 535 -6.15 13.28 16.49
N MET A 536 -4.87 13.01 16.28
CA MET A 536 -3.97 13.84 15.46
C MET A 536 -3.11 13.00 14.50
N THR A 537 -3.61 11.84 14.09
CA THR A 537 -2.99 11.00 13.05
C THR A 537 -2.55 11.86 11.85
N ASN A 538 -1.32 11.71 11.38
CA ASN A 538 -0.81 12.38 10.16
C ASN A 538 -1.07 13.90 10.12
N THR A 539 -0.57 14.64 11.10
CA THR A 539 -0.68 16.11 11.19
C THR A 539 0.66 16.85 11.06
N GLY A 540 1.78 16.14 11.11
CA GLY A 540 3.13 16.73 11.02
C GLY A 540 3.57 17.50 12.29
N ILE A 541 2.75 17.47 13.35
CA ILE A 541 3.05 18.13 14.62
C ILE A 541 4.32 17.53 15.23
N THR A 542 5.25 18.38 15.65
CA THR A 542 6.50 17.97 16.31
C THR A 542 6.70 18.58 17.71
N ASP A 543 5.98 19.64 18.06
CA ASP A 543 5.92 20.15 19.43
C ASP A 543 4.58 19.77 20.11
N TYR A 544 4.69 19.05 21.23
CA TYR A 544 3.58 18.62 22.06
C TYR A 544 3.50 19.42 23.38
N SER A 545 4.19 20.55 23.50
CA SER A 545 4.18 21.43 24.68
C SER A 545 2.79 21.94 25.07
N PHE A 546 1.86 22.06 24.11
CA PHE A 546 0.47 22.46 24.36
C PHE A 546 -0.27 21.51 25.32
N LEU A 547 0.16 20.24 25.41
CA LEU A 547 -0.39 19.26 26.36
C LEU A 547 -0.14 19.65 27.83
N ASP A 548 0.89 20.46 28.13
CA ASP A 548 1.11 21.07 29.46
C ASP A 548 -0.06 21.99 29.89
N LYS A 549 -1.03 22.27 29.00
CA LYS A 549 -2.25 23.06 29.24
C LYS A 549 -3.54 22.25 29.14
N MET A 550 -3.46 20.92 29.00
CA MET A 550 -4.61 20.01 28.82
C MET A 550 -4.70 18.95 29.93
N PRO A 551 -4.92 19.34 31.20
CA PRO A 551 -4.85 18.42 32.36
C PRO A 551 -5.98 17.38 32.42
N LEU A 552 -7.03 17.52 31.60
CA LEU A 552 -8.14 16.56 31.51
C LEU A 552 -7.98 15.51 30.40
N LEU A 553 -6.93 15.61 29.58
CA LEU A 553 -6.72 14.72 28.44
C LEU A 553 -6.33 13.31 28.89
N GLU A 554 -7.25 12.36 28.81
CA GLU A 554 -7.07 10.94 29.17
C GLU A 554 -6.74 10.04 27.96
N GLY A 555 -6.89 10.54 26.73
CA GLY A 555 -6.58 9.81 25.49
C GLY A 555 -5.90 10.68 24.43
N LEU A 556 -4.94 10.09 23.73
CA LEU A 556 -4.10 10.79 22.74
C LEU A 556 -3.80 9.87 21.54
N ASP A 557 -4.18 10.28 20.34
CA ASP A 557 -3.67 9.69 19.10
C ASP A 557 -2.67 10.63 18.41
N ILE A 558 -1.50 10.07 18.09
CA ILE A 558 -0.32 10.70 17.49
C ILE A 558 0.27 9.81 16.39
N SER A 559 -0.52 8.91 15.80
CA SER A 559 -0.08 7.99 14.74
C SER A 559 0.41 8.74 13.48
N GLN A 560 1.26 8.14 12.66
CA GLN A 560 1.71 8.72 11.37
C GLN A 560 2.37 10.12 11.44
N ASN A 561 2.97 10.50 12.57
CA ASN A 561 3.67 11.79 12.74
C ASN A 561 5.22 11.66 12.74
N GLY A 562 5.76 10.48 12.41
CA GLY A 562 7.20 10.21 12.37
C GLY A 562 7.91 10.17 13.73
N ILE A 563 7.15 9.99 14.82
CA ILE A 563 7.61 10.13 16.20
C ILE A 563 8.49 8.95 16.62
N LYS A 564 9.81 9.19 16.71
CA LYS A 564 10.79 8.16 17.12
C LYS A 564 11.14 8.19 18.61
N ASP A 565 10.87 9.30 19.30
CA ASP A 565 11.09 9.45 20.74
C ASP A 565 9.78 9.79 21.46
N LEU A 566 9.40 8.91 22.38
CA LEU A 566 8.20 9.02 23.20
C LEU A 566 8.46 9.77 24.53
N SER A 567 9.68 10.27 24.78
CA SER A 567 10.10 10.84 26.07
C SER A 567 9.26 12.04 26.53
N PHE A 568 8.66 12.80 25.61
CA PHE A 568 7.75 13.90 25.94
C PHE A 568 6.50 13.44 26.70
N LEU A 569 6.03 12.20 26.48
CA LEU A 569 4.83 11.66 27.09
C LEU A 569 4.97 11.45 28.60
N THR A 570 6.18 11.27 29.12
CA THR A 570 6.47 11.02 30.55
C THR A 570 5.87 12.05 31.50
N LYS A 571 5.62 13.28 31.02
CA LYS A 571 4.92 14.33 31.78
C LYS A 571 3.44 14.01 32.02
N TYR A 572 2.75 13.40 31.06
CA TYR A 572 1.29 13.33 30.98
C TYR A 572 0.75 12.05 31.62
N LYS A 573 1.06 11.88 32.91
CA LYS A 573 0.77 10.66 33.68
C LYS A 573 -0.72 10.37 33.88
N GLN A 574 -1.60 11.27 33.46
CA GLN A 574 -3.05 11.07 33.38
C GLN A 574 -3.50 10.25 32.15
N LEU A 575 -2.66 10.11 31.11
CA LEU A 575 -3.01 9.36 29.90
C LEU A 575 -3.33 7.89 30.19
N SER A 576 -4.39 7.42 29.54
CA SER A 576 -4.94 6.06 29.65
C SER A 576 -5.11 5.36 28.29
N LEU A 577 -5.32 6.14 27.23
CA LEU A 577 -5.27 5.69 25.84
C LEU A 577 -4.11 6.40 25.14
N ILE A 578 -3.26 5.63 24.46
CA ILE A 578 -2.27 6.15 23.51
C ILE A 578 -2.35 5.35 22.21
N ALA A 579 -2.53 6.04 21.09
CA ALA A 579 -2.30 5.49 19.76
C ALA A 579 -1.11 6.20 19.10
N ALA A 580 -0.16 5.42 18.61
CA ALA A 580 1.07 5.92 17.98
C ALA A 580 1.51 5.00 16.83
N ALA A 581 0.56 4.47 16.07
CA ALA A 581 0.82 3.57 14.95
C ALA A 581 1.64 4.25 13.84
N ASN A 582 2.39 3.46 13.06
CA ASN A 582 3.10 3.91 11.86
C ASN A 582 3.99 5.17 12.11
N ASN A 583 4.83 5.11 13.14
CA ASN A 583 5.75 6.20 13.54
C ASN A 583 7.24 5.82 13.42
N GLY A 584 7.56 4.53 13.26
CA GLY A 584 8.93 4.00 13.27
C GLY A 584 9.54 3.91 14.68
N ILE A 585 8.70 3.80 15.71
CA ILE A 585 9.09 3.66 17.12
C ILE A 585 9.89 2.36 17.32
N THR A 586 10.99 2.42 18.07
CA THR A 586 11.82 1.26 18.43
C THR A 586 11.90 1.00 19.93
N SER A 587 11.57 1.99 20.77
CA SER A 587 11.77 1.94 22.23
C SER A 587 10.52 2.39 22.97
N LEU A 588 9.99 1.52 23.84
CA LEU A 588 8.83 1.80 24.68
C LEU A 588 9.21 2.33 26.07
N LYS A 589 10.50 2.59 26.34
CA LYS A 589 10.99 2.99 27.67
C LYS A 589 10.19 4.14 28.33
N PRO A 590 9.82 5.22 27.62
CA PRO A 590 9.02 6.32 28.21
C PRO A 590 7.63 5.90 28.72
N LEU A 591 7.02 4.87 28.13
CA LEU A 591 5.67 4.43 28.50
C LEU A 591 5.64 3.76 29.89
N ALA A 592 6.77 3.26 30.38
CA ALA A 592 6.89 2.68 31.73
C ALA A 592 6.55 3.68 32.85
N GLU A 593 6.57 4.98 32.57
CA GLU A 593 6.24 6.05 33.53
C GLU A 593 4.77 6.47 33.55
N LEU A 594 3.90 5.79 32.80
CA LEU A 594 2.49 6.15 32.58
C LEU A 594 1.54 5.12 33.25
N PRO A 595 1.36 5.16 34.59
CA PRO A 595 0.68 4.11 35.37
C PRO A 595 -0.84 4.02 35.17
N ASN A 596 -1.41 4.84 34.27
CA ASN A 596 -2.83 4.87 33.95
C ASN A 596 -3.17 4.27 32.58
N LEU A 597 -2.16 3.86 31.79
CA LEU A 597 -2.34 3.22 30.50
C LEU A 597 -3.17 1.93 30.61
N GLN A 598 -4.23 1.91 29.82
CA GLN A 598 -5.20 0.84 29.68
C GLN A 598 -5.29 0.38 28.22
N PHE A 599 -5.15 1.30 27.26
CA PHE A 599 -5.30 1.05 25.83
C PHE A 599 -4.08 1.59 25.09
N LEU A 600 -3.41 0.73 24.32
CA LEU A 600 -2.14 1.07 23.69
C LEU A 600 -2.06 0.51 22.26
N VAL A 601 -2.10 1.40 21.26
CA VAL A 601 -2.00 1.05 19.83
C VAL A 601 -0.62 1.45 19.31
N LEU A 602 0.16 0.45 18.93
CA LEU A 602 1.56 0.55 18.51
C LEU A 602 1.84 -0.18 17.18
N SER A 603 0.79 -0.50 16.44
CA SER A 603 0.76 -1.08 15.10
C SER A 603 1.76 -0.45 14.12
N HIS A 604 2.31 -1.25 13.19
CA HIS A 604 3.24 -0.78 12.15
C HIS A 604 4.44 0.02 12.69
N ASN A 605 5.18 -0.54 13.64
CA ASN A 605 6.39 0.09 14.19
C ASN A 605 7.58 -0.90 14.19
N ASN A 606 8.73 -0.47 14.72
CA ASN A 606 9.96 -1.25 14.75
C ASN A 606 10.25 -1.80 16.17
N ILE A 607 9.21 -2.06 16.97
CA ILE A 607 9.32 -2.52 18.35
C ILE A 607 9.75 -4.00 18.38
N SER A 608 10.56 -4.36 19.36
CA SER A 608 10.99 -5.74 19.61
C SER A 608 11.09 -6.10 21.10
N ASP A 609 11.39 -5.12 21.96
CA ASP A 609 11.39 -5.25 23.41
C ASP A 609 10.10 -4.69 24.03
N LEU A 610 9.38 -5.55 24.77
CA LEU A 610 8.18 -5.18 25.53
C LEU A 610 8.46 -4.97 27.03
N THR A 611 9.70 -5.16 27.51
CA THR A 611 10.08 -5.03 28.93
C THR A 611 9.56 -3.76 29.61
N PRO A 612 9.56 -2.56 28.97
CA PRO A 612 8.98 -1.35 29.55
C PRO A 612 7.50 -1.45 29.95
N LEU A 613 6.73 -2.32 29.28
CA LEU A 613 5.30 -2.50 29.55
C LEU A 613 5.03 -3.31 30.82
N SER A 614 6.02 -4.00 31.41
CA SER A 614 5.83 -4.96 32.51
C SER A 614 5.00 -4.39 33.67
N ASN A 615 5.35 -3.18 34.13
CA ASN A 615 4.72 -2.52 35.29
C ASN A 615 3.38 -1.84 34.97
N LEU A 616 2.92 -1.84 33.71
CA LEU A 616 1.61 -1.31 33.32
C LEU A 616 0.51 -2.31 33.68
N THR A 617 0.12 -2.33 34.95
CA THR A 617 -0.79 -3.33 35.52
C THR A 617 -2.24 -3.19 35.05
N LYS A 618 -2.66 -1.97 34.68
CA LYS A 618 -4.03 -1.64 34.21
C LYS A 618 -4.26 -1.89 32.72
N LEU A 619 -3.25 -2.37 31.99
CA LEU A 619 -3.31 -2.53 30.54
C LEU A 619 -4.38 -3.56 30.17
N GLN A 620 -5.45 -3.09 29.54
CA GLN A 620 -6.61 -3.86 29.08
C GLN A 620 -6.47 -4.31 27.63
N GLU A 621 -5.75 -3.54 26.82
CA GLU A 621 -5.69 -3.73 25.38
C GLU A 621 -4.37 -3.25 24.80
N LEU A 622 -3.79 -4.08 23.90
CA LEU A 622 -2.49 -3.86 23.31
C LEU A 622 -2.47 -4.32 21.85
N HIS A 623 -2.32 -3.37 20.92
CA HIS A 623 -2.15 -3.65 19.50
C HIS A 623 -0.70 -3.45 19.12
N LEU A 624 -0.04 -4.53 18.69
CA LEU A 624 1.39 -4.60 18.36
C LEU A 624 1.62 -5.19 16.97
N ASP A 625 0.60 -5.26 16.11
CA ASP A 625 0.74 -5.82 14.77
C ASP A 625 1.82 -5.12 13.93
N HIS A 626 2.34 -5.82 12.93
CA HIS A 626 3.40 -5.31 12.03
C HIS A 626 4.62 -4.73 12.79
N ASN A 627 5.07 -5.45 13.82
CA ASN A 627 6.30 -5.17 14.57
C ASN A 627 7.26 -6.37 14.54
N ASN A 628 8.39 -6.27 15.25
CA ASN A 628 9.42 -7.29 15.38
C ASN A 628 9.46 -7.90 16.80
N VAL A 629 8.30 -8.03 17.45
CA VAL A 629 8.21 -8.58 18.81
C VAL A 629 8.68 -10.04 18.82
N LYS A 630 9.45 -10.38 19.86
CA LYS A 630 9.91 -11.76 20.11
C LYS A 630 9.47 -12.31 21.46
N ASN A 631 9.72 -11.59 22.55
CA ASN A 631 9.44 -12.05 23.90
C ASN A 631 8.20 -11.33 24.47
N LEU A 632 7.22 -12.13 24.91
CA LEU A 632 5.94 -11.69 25.45
C LEU A 632 5.88 -11.78 26.98
N SER A 633 6.97 -12.16 27.65
CA SER A 633 7.00 -12.34 29.10
C SER A 633 6.61 -11.09 29.89
N ALA A 634 6.84 -9.89 29.35
CA ALA A 634 6.41 -8.61 29.92
C ALA A 634 4.87 -8.42 29.97
N LEU A 635 4.11 -9.26 29.27
CA LEU A 635 2.64 -9.29 29.32
C LEU A 635 2.11 -10.29 30.38
N SER A 636 3.00 -11.08 31.00
CA SER A 636 2.60 -12.11 31.96
C SER A 636 1.93 -11.54 33.20
N GLY A 637 0.87 -12.19 33.68
CA GLY A 637 0.20 -11.82 34.93
C GLY A 637 -0.54 -10.47 34.91
N LYS A 638 -0.65 -9.80 33.76
CA LYS A 638 -1.58 -8.66 33.58
C LYS A 638 -3.01 -9.17 33.75
N LYS A 639 -3.71 -8.67 34.77
CA LYS A 639 -5.02 -9.17 35.20
C LYS A 639 -6.20 -8.57 34.44
N ASP A 640 -5.97 -7.42 33.82
CA ASP A 640 -7.01 -6.66 33.12
C ASP A 640 -6.89 -6.81 31.59
N LEU A 641 -5.78 -7.39 31.08
CA LEU A 641 -5.49 -7.52 29.64
C LEU A 641 -6.45 -8.51 28.98
N LYS A 642 -7.33 -8.00 28.12
CA LYS A 642 -8.41 -8.71 27.42
C LYS A 642 -8.16 -8.87 25.93
N VAL A 643 -7.51 -7.90 25.28
CA VAL A 643 -7.27 -7.90 23.84
C VAL A 643 -5.77 -7.75 23.56
N LEU A 644 -5.24 -8.61 22.69
CA LEU A 644 -3.85 -8.57 22.24
C LEU A 644 -3.77 -8.90 20.74
N ASP A 645 -3.30 -7.94 19.94
CA ASP A 645 -2.91 -8.19 18.54
C ASP A 645 -1.39 -8.30 18.42
N LEU A 646 -0.93 -9.42 17.86
CA LEU A 646 0.46 -9.72 17.51
C LEU A 646 0.62 -10.06 16.02
N SER A 647 -0.37 -9.75 15.19
CA SER A 647 -0.39 -10.07 13.77
C SER A 647 0.87 -9.54 13.05
N ASN A 648 1.35 -10.25 12.05
CA ASN A 648 2.62 -10.00 11.36
C ASN A 648 3.91 -10.03 12.22
N ASN A 649 3.85 -10.28 13.54
CA ASN A 649 5.06 -10.47 14.36
C ASN A 649 5.64 -11.89 14.17
N LYS A 650 6.26 -12.09 13.00
CA LYS A 650 6.83 -13.36 12.53
C LYS A 650 7.95 -13.93 13.43
N SER A 651 8.38 -13.21 14.46
CA SER A 651 9.36 -13.64 15.47
C SER A 651 8.77 -13.96 16.86
N ALA A 652 7.46 -13.81 17.08
CA ALA A 652 6.84 -13.92 18.40
C ALA A 652 6.89 -15.35 18.97
N ASP A 653 7.44 -15.49 20.18
CA ASP A 653 7.47 -16.75 20.92
C ASP A 653 6.28 -16.83 21.89
N LEU A 654 5.18 -17.42 21.42
CA LEU A 654 3.95 -17.58 22.21
C LEU A 654 4.11 -18.45 23.46
N SER A 655 5.18 -19.25 23.58
CA SER A 655 5.46 -19.99 24.82
C SER A 655 5.82 -19.07 26.00
N THR A 656 6.13 -17.80 25.72
CA THR A 656 6.41 -16.75 26.72
C THR A 656 5.18 -15.95 27.17
N LEU A 657 4.00 -16.14 26.53
CA LEU A 657 2.76 -15.42 26.84
C LEU A 657 1.97 -16.13 27.95
N LYS A 658 1.81 -15.49 29.12
CA LYS A 658 1.19 -16.09 30.33
C LYS A 658 0.13 -15.17 30.96
N THR A 659 -1.04 -15.10 30.32
CA THR A 659 -2.16 -14.22 30.70
C THR A 659 -3.36 -15.00 31.26
N THR A 660 -4.02 -14.49 32.29
CA THR A 660 -5.19 -15.15 32.92
C THR A 660 -6.54 -14.49 32.57
N SER A 661 -6.52 -13.44 31.76
CA SER A 661 -7.67 -12.55 31.45
C SER A 661 -7.87 -12.28 29.97
N LEU A 662 -6.99 -12.82 29.12
CA LEU A 662 -6.97 -12.53 27.69
C LEU A 662 -8.16 -13.25 27.02
N GLU A 663 -9.04 -12.49 26.41
CA GLU A 663 -10.31 -12.94 25.82
C GLU A 663 -10.22 -13.02 24.29
N THR A 664 -9.56 -12.03 23.66
CA THR A 664 -9.32 -11.99 22.21
C THR A 664 -7.81 -11.96 21.94
N LEU A 665 -7.34 -12.85 21.07
CA LEU A 665 -5.94 -12.93 20.64
C LEU A 665 -5.85 -13.04 19.12
N LEU A 666 -5.10 -12.13 18.50
CA LEU A 666 -4.92 -12.10 17.03
C LEU A 666 -3.46 -12.38 16.66
N LEU A 667 -3.28 -13.38 15.79
CA LEU A 667 -1.99 -14.00 15.43
C LEU A 667 -1.84 -14.17 13.91
N ASN A 668 -2.56 -13.36 13.12
CA ASN A 668 -2.54 -13.44 11.66
C ASN A 668 -1.11 -13.21 11.13
N GLU A 669 -0.68 -13.98 10.14
CA GLU A 669 0.69 -13.95 9.60
C GLU A 669 1.82 -14.14 10.63
N THR A 670 1.60 -14.80 11.77
CA THR A 670 2.71 -15.21 12.66
C THR A 670 3.46 -16.44 12.12
N ASN A 671 4.31 -17.09 12.93
CA ASN A 671 4.96 -18.37 12.62
C ASN A 671 4.57 -19.42 13.67
N THR A 672 3.27 -19.60 13.87
CA THR A 672 2.67 -20.37 14.97
C THR A 672 2.24 -21.77 14.48
N SER A 673 2.99 -22.81 14.86
CA SER A 673 2.81 -24.17 14.33
C SER A 673 1.78 -25.04 15.06
N ASN A 674 1.39 -24.68 16.28
CA ASN A 674 0.45 -25.42 17.15
C ASN A 674 -0.20 -24.47 18.20
N LEU A 675 -1.23 -24.93 18.90
CA LEU A 675 -2.05 -24.11 19.81
C LEU A 675 -1.73 -24.28 21.31
N SER A 676 -0.60 -24.91 21.66
CA SER A 676 -0.25 -25.23 23.06
C SER A 676 -0.11 -24.04 24.03
N PHE A 677 -0.05 -22.81 23.52
CA PHE A 677 -0.08 -21.59 24.32
C PHE A 677 -1.45 -21.39 25.03
N LEU A 678 -2.55 -21.93 24.50
CA LEU A 678 -3.89 -21.80 25.10
C LEU A 678 -3.97 -22.34 26.54
N LYS A 679 -3.22 -23.41 26.85
CA LYS A 679 -3.05 -23.95 28.21
C LYS A 679 -2.55 -22.91 29.23
N GLN A 680 -1.80 -21.91 28.75
CA GLN A 680 -1.25 -20.82 29.54
C GLN A 680 -2.08 -19.53 29.42
N ASN A 681 -3.07 -19.50 28.51
CA ASN A 681 -3.98 -18.38 28.25
C ASN A 681 -5.46 -18.87 28.26
N PRO A 682 -5.94 -19.52 29.34
CA PRO A 682 -7.16 -20.34 29.32
C PRO A 682 -8.49 -19.56 29.21
N LYS A 683 -8.44 -18.24 29.00
CA LYS A 683 -9.62 -17.38 28.80
C LYS A 683 -9.81 -16.91 27.36
N VAL A 684 -8.92 -17.30 26.44
CA VAL A 684 -9.01 -16.92 25.03
C VAL A 684 -10.26 -17.58 24.43
N SER A 685 -11.26 -16.74 24.13
CA SER A 685 -12.56 -17.12 23.59
C SER A 685 -12.69 -16.84 22.09
N ASN A 686 -11.91 -15.87 21.59
CA ASN A 686 -11.84 -15.53 20.17
C ASN A 686 -10.37 -15.49 19.70
N LEU A 687 -10.06 -16.30 18.69
CA LEU A 687 -8.71 -16.47 18.16
C LEU A 687 -8.69 -16.30 16.64
N THR A 688 -7.84 -15.42 16.13
CA THR A 688 -7.46 -15.41 14.71
C THR A 688 -5.99 -15.83 14.56
N ILE A 689 -5.71 -16.69 13.59
CA ILE A 689 -4.39 -17.28 13.35
C ILE A 689 -4.21 -17.58 11.84
N ASN A 690 -4.78 -16.73 10.99
CA ASN A 690 -4.77 -16.88 9.53
C ASN A 690 -3.34 -16.74 8.98
N ASN A 691 -2.95 -17.53 7.99
CA ASN A 691 -1.62 -17.51 7.34
C ASN A 691 -0.41 -17.74 8.28
N ALA A 692 -0.63 -18.31 9.47
CA ALA A 692 0.37 -18.42 10.54
C ALA A 692 1.29 -19.67 10.45
N LYS A 693 1.07 -20.56 9.45
CA LYS A 693 1.73 -21.88 9.29
C LYS A 693 1.34 -22.91 10.37
N LEU A 694 0.11 -22.81 10.88
CA LEU A 694 -0.48 -23.77 11.80
C LEU A 694 -0.61 -25.14 11.12
N ALA A 695 -0.04 -26.20 11.71
CA ALA A 695 0.01 -27.54 11.09
C ALA A 695 -0.99 -28.54 11.70
N SER A 696 -1.45 -28.30 12.92
CA SER A 696 -2.54 -29.02 13.59
C SER A 696 -3.32 -28.07 14.51
N LEU A 697 -4.57 -28.41 14.80
CA LEU A 697 -5.38 -27.78 15.84
C LEU A 697 -5.06 -28.29 17.26
N ASP A 698 -4.13 -29.25 17.40
CA ASP A 698 -3.57 -29.71 18.68
C ASP A 698 -3.23 -28.54 19.63
N GLY A 699 -3.82 -28.59 20.82
CA GLY A 699 -3.74 -27.56 21.85
C GLY A 699 -5.04 -26.76 22.01
N ILE A 700 -5.98 -26.83 21.06
CA ILE A 700 -7.32 -26.22 21.20
C ILE A 700 -8.14 -26.86 22.32
N GLU A 701 -7.88 -28.14 22.62
CA GLU A 701 -8.49 -28.86 23.75
C GLU A 701 -8.03 -28.39 25.15
N GLU A 702 -7.06 -27.46 25.21
CA GLU A 702 -6.54 -26.88 26.46
C GLU A 702 -7.27 -25.57 26.86
N SER A 703 -8.30 -25.17 26.10
CA SER A 703 -9.20 -24.06 26.45
C SER A 703 -10.65 -24.54 26.54
N ASP A 704 -11.26 -24.37 27.71
CA ASP A 704 -12.69 -24.58 27.95
C ASP A 704 -13.57 -23.38 27.50
N GLU A 705 -12.94 -22.28 27.09
CA GLU A 705 -13.59 -20.98 26.84
C GLU A 705 -13.52 -20.57 25.36
N ILE A 706 -12.78 -21.31 24.51
CA ILE A 706 -12.64 -21.01 23.08
C ILE A 706 -13.98 -21.19 22.35
N VAL A 707 -14.53 -20.09 21.81
CA VAL A 707 -15.83 -20.07 21.10
C VAL A 707 -15.64 -19.93 19.59
N LYS A 708 -14.65 -19.14 19.17
CA LYS A 708 -14.38 -18.83 17.76
C LYS A 708 -12.90 -19.00 17.42
N VAL A 709 -12.62 -19.71 16.32
CA VAL A 709 -11.28 -19.81 15.70
C VAL A 709 -11.37 -19.51 14.20
N GLU A 710 -10.54 -18.56 13.75
CA GLU A 710 -10.21 -18.36 12.34
C GLU A 710 -8.77 -18.78 12.09
N ALA A 711 -8.56 -19.76 11.20
CA ALA A 711 -7.27 -20.33 10.86
C ALA A 711 -7.13 -20.58 9.34
N GLU A 712 -7.59 -19.63 8.52
CA GLU A 712 -7.45 -19.67 7.06
C GLU A 712 -5.99 -19.66 6.60
N GLY A 713 -5.67 -20.28 5.45
CA GLY A 713 -4.35 -20.14 4.80
C GLY A 713 -3.22 -20.89 5.52
N ASN A 714 -3.55 -21.97 6.21
CA ASN A 714 -2.63 -22.73 7.06
C ASN A 714 -2.28 -24.10 6.44
N GLN A 715 -1.70 -24.98 7.26
CA GLN A 715 -1.19 -26.30 6.83
C GLN A 715 -1.91 -27.46 7.53
N ILE A 716 -3.12 -27.21 8.04
CA ILE A 716 -3.93 -28.19 8.79
C ILE A 716 -4.38 -29.31 7.86
N LYS A 717 -4.12 -30.56 8.26
CA LYS A 717 -4.39 -31.79 7.47
C LYS A 717 -5.46 -32.69 8.06
N SER A 718 -5.87 -32.45 9.30
CA SER A 718 -6.91 -33.24 9.99
C SER A 718 -7.68 -32.37 10.96
N LEU A 719 -8.93 -32.74 11.20
CA LEU A 719 -9.76 -32.19 12.29
C LEU A 719 -9.65 -33.03 13.58
N VAL A 720 -9.03 -34.21 13.54
CA VAL A 720 -8.89 -35.11 14.70
C VAL A 720 -8.02 -34.47 15.78
N LEU A 721 -8.54 -34.42 17.01
CA LEU A 721 -7.82 -33.99 18.21
C LEU A 721 -7.57 -35.18 19.16
N LYS A 722 -6.63 -35.01 20.10
CA LYS A 722 -6.34 -36.01 21.15
C LYS A 722 -7.48 -36.14 22.15
N ASN A 723 -8.04 -35.01 22.56
CA ASN A 723 -9.23 -34.93 23.41
C ASN A 723 -10.41 -34.32 22.64
N LYS A 724 -11.55 -34.15 23.30
CA LYS A 724 -12.68 -33.39 22.74
C LYS A 724 -12.59 -31.93 23.15
N GLN A 725 -13.05 -31.04 22.28
CA GLN A 725 -13.22 -29.62 22.55
C GLN A 725 -14.72 -29.33 22.74
N GLY A 726 -15.09 -28.70 23.86
CA GLY A 726 -16.48 -28.59 24.32
C GLY A 726 -17.20 -27.26 24.08
N SER A 727 -16.50 -26.20 23.69
CA SER A 727 -17.01 -24.81 23.69
C SER A 727 -17.01 -24.13 22.31
N LEU A 728 -16.22 -24.65 21.36
CA LEU A 728 -16.01 -24.07 20.04
C LEU A 728 -17.27 -24.17 19.20
N LYS A 729 -17.85 -23.03 18.86
CA LYS A 729 -19.05 -22.88 18.03
C LYS A 729 -18.71 -22.58 16.57
N PHE A 730 -17.63 -21.84 16.32
CA PHE A 730 -17.21 -21.41 14.99
C PHE A 730 -15.76 -21.82 14.69
N LEU A 731 -15.57 -22.52 13.57
CA LEU A 731 -14.25 -22.88 13.05
C LEU A 731 -14.16 -22.55 11.54
N ASN A 732 -13.31 -21.59 11.18
CA ASN A 732 -12.88 -21.38 9.79
C ASN A 732 -11.47 -21.97 9.61
N VAL A 733 -11.35 -22.98 8.75
CA VAL A 733 -10.09 -23.59 8.28
C VAL A 733 -10.06 -23.63 6.74
N THR A 734 -10.58 -22.57 6.11
CA THR A 734 -10.48 -22.34 4.66
C THR A 734 -9.02 -22.35 4.19
N ASN A 735 -8.76 -22.71 2.92
CA ASN A 735 -7.43 -22.65 2.30
C ASN A 735 -6.37 -23.41 3.12
N ASN A 736 -6.65 -24.68 3.43
CA ASN A 736 -5.81 -25.58 4.21
C ASN A 736 -5.56 -26.89 3.41
N GLN A 737 -5.21 -27.99 4.10
CA GLN A 737 -4.78 -29.25 3.49
C GLN A 737 -5.63 -30.45 3.94
N LEU A 738 -6.87 -30.23 4.39
CA LEU A 738 -7.80 -31.29 4.79
C LEU A 738 -8.19 -32.16 3.59
N THR A 739 -8.16 -33.48 3.74
CA THR A 739 -8.63 -34.47 2.74
C THR A 739 -9.92 -35.20 3.14
N SER A 740 -10.32 -35.11 4.42
CA SER A 740 -11.59 -35.63 4.93
C SER A 740 -12.08 -34.79 6.12
N LEU A 741 -13.36 -34.97 6.50
CA LEU A 741 -13.98 -34.34 7.67
C LEU A 741 -13.98 -35.25 8.92
N GLU A 742 -13.27 -36.38 8.86
CA GLU A 742 -13.09 -37.26 10.01
C GLU A 742 -12.36 -36.49 11.14
N GLY A 743 -12.90 -36.59 12.35
CA GLY A 743 -12.49 -35.76 13.50
C GLY A 743 -13.40 -34.56 13.79
N VAL A 744 -14.37 -34.22 12.93
CA VAL A 744 -15.35 -33.14 13.24
C VAL A 744 -16.13 -33.40 14.54
N ASN A 745 -16.31 -34.66 14.94
CA ASN A 745 -16.95 -35.05 16.20
C ASN A 745 -16.04 -34.93 17.45
N ASN A 746 -14.81 -34.42 17.31
CA ASN A 746 -14.03 -33.94 18.45
C ASN A 746 -14.57 -32.61 18.99
N TYR A 747 -15.25 -31.79 18.18
CA TYR A 747 -15.79 -30.47 18.55
C TYR A 747 -17.29 -30.62 18.88
N THR A 748 -17.63 -30.79 20.15
CA THR A 748 -18.98 -31.26 20.54
C THR A 748 -20.06 -30.17 20.58
N SER A 749 -19.70 -28.93 20.29
CA SER A 749 -20.58 -27.75 20.29
C SER A 749 -20.44 -26.91 19.01
N LEU A 750 -19.83 -27.49 17.96
CA LEU A 750 -19.52 -26.79 16.71
C LEU A 750 -20.78 -26.59 15.88
N GLU A 751 -21.13 -25.34 15.62
CA GLU A 751 -22.34 -24.87 14.91
C GLU A 751 -22.00 -24.44 13.47
N THR A 752 -20.87 -23.76 13.29
CA THR A 752 -20.37 -23.28 11.98
C THR A 752 -19.00 -23.87 11.67
N LEU A 753 -18.88 -24.50 10.51
CA LEU A 753 -17.63 -25.04 9.98
C LEU A 753 -17.43 -24.56 8.54
N SER A 754 -16.38 -23.75 8.30
CA SER A 754 -15.90 -23.48 6.95
C SER A 754 -14.59 -24.22 6.70
N VAL A 755 -14.60 -25.04 5.65
CA VAL A 755 -13.53 -25.91 5.15
C VAL A 755 -13.31 -25.64 3.65
N SER A 756 -13.63 -24.42 3.18
CA SER A 756 -13.51 -24.04 1.77
C SER A 756 -12.06 -24.14 1.25
N LYS A 757 -11.86 -24.29 -0.06
CA LYS A 757 -10.54 -24.31 -0.71
C LYS A 757 -9.56 -25.33 -0.10
N ASN A 758 -10.07 -26.48 0.35
CA ASN A 758 -9.27 -27.59 0.88
C ASN A 758 -9.12 -28.70 -0.19
N LYS A 759 -8.84 -29.94 0.22
CA LYS A 759 -8.63 -31.09 -0.67
C LYS A 759 -9.57 -32.25 -0.33
N LEU A 760 -10.77 -31.96 0.20
CA LEU A 760 -11.74 -32.99 0.60
C LEU A 760 -12.17 -33.84 -0.61
N GLU A 761 -12.02 -35.16 -0.51
CA GLU A 761 -12.38 -36.12 -1.56
C GLU A 761 -13.71 -36.85 -1.26
N SER A 762 -14.26 -36.70 -0.06
CA SER A 762 -15.55 -37.25 0.36
C SER A 762 -16.12 -36.48 1.55
N LEU A 763 -17.45 -36.46 1.67
CA LEU A 763 -18.20 -35.96 2.82
C LEU A 763 -18.58 -37.05 3.83
N ASP A 764 -18.28 -38.33 3.52
CA ASP A 764 -18.55 -39.45 4.42
C ASP A 764 -17.63 -39.47 5.64
N ILE A 765 -18.23 -39.56 6.83
CA ILE A 765 -17.55 -39.67 8.13
C ILE A 765 -18.10 -40.87 8.90
N LYS A 766 -17.33 -41.46 9.82
CA LYS A 766 -17.74 -42.71 10.50
C LYS A 766 -18.96 -42.58 11.41
N THR A 767 -19.30 -41.36 11.82
CA THR A 767 -20.43 -41.06 12.71
C THR A 767 -21.01 -39.71 12.30
N PRO A 768 -22.31 -39.61 11.97
CA PRO A 768 -22.91 -38.33 11.58
C PRO A 768 -22.78 -37.27 12.68
N ASN A 769 -22.34 -36.07 12.31
CA ASN A 769 -22.30 -34.92 13.20
C ASN A 769 -23.71 -34.31 13.33
N LYS A 770 -24.07 -33.91 14.55
CA LYS A 770 -25.43 -33.44 14.89
C LYS A 770 -25.47 -31.98 15.39
N THR A 771 -24.37 -31.25 15.27
CA THR A 771 -24.22 -29.90 15.84
C THR A 771 -24.00 -28.84 14.78
N VAL A 772 -23.27 -29.17 13.70
CA VAL A 772 -22.99 -28.24 12.61
C VAL A 772 -24.28 -27.94 11.85
N THR A 773 -24.72 -26.68 11.91
CA THR A 773 -25.87 -26.14 11.18
C THR A 773 -25.45 -25.40 9.91
N ASN A 774 -24.21 -24.89 9.88
CA ASN A 774 -23.61 -24.19 8.75
C ASN A 774 -22.32 -24.89 8.29
N LEU A 775 -22.32 -25.39 7.04
CA LEU A 775 -21.18 -26.10 6.44
C LEU A 775 -20.81 -25.53 5.07
N ASP A 776 -19.74 -24.74 5.02
CA ASP A 776 -19.11 -24.32 3.76
C ASP A 776 -17.95 -25.26 3.41
N PHE A 777 -18.14 -26.06 2.37
CA PHE A 777 -17.14 -26.95 1.81
C PHE A 777 -16.85 -26.64 0.33
N SER A 778 -17.11 -25.41 -0.11
CA SER A 778 -16.85 -24.95 -1.47
C SER A 778 -15.38 -25.13 -1.88
N HIS A 779 -15.12 -25.21 -3.20
CA HIS A 779 -13.78 -25.32 -3.80
C HIS A 779 -12.94 -26.52 -3.30
N ASN A 780 -13.59 -27.63 -2.98
CA ASN A 780 -12.98 -28.92 -2.63
C ASN A 780 -13.07 -29.92 -3.80
N ASN A 781 -12.68 -31.18 -3.62
CA ASN A 781 -12.67 -32.22 -4.65
C ASN A 781 -13.78 -33.28 -4.48
N VAL A 782 -14.87 -32.94 -3.79
CA VAL A 782 -15.99 -33.86 -3.52
C VAL A 782 -16.66 -34.26 -4.84
N PRO A 783 -16.79 -35.56 -5.18
CA PRO A 783 -17.38 -36.01 -6.44
C PRO A 783 -18.83 -35.56 -6.64
N THR A 784 -19.26 -35.32 -7.88
CA THR A 784 -20.62 -34.78 -8.14
C THR A 784 -21.73 -35.73 -7.70
N SER A 785 -21.45 -37.03 -7.61
CA SER A 785 -22.35 -38.05 -7.07
C SER A 785 -22.73 -37.85 -5.59
N GLN A 786 -21.90 -37.15 -4.80
CA GLN A 786 -22.23 -36.75 -3.42
C GLN A 786 -22.94 -35.40 -3.32
N LEU A 787 -22.98 -34.62 -4.42
CA LEU A 787 -23.55 -33.27 -4.48
C LEU A 787 -25.02 -33.23 -4.93
N LYS A 788 -25.61 -34.39 -5.26
CA LYS A 788 -27.02 -34.51 -5.64
C LYS A 788 -27.93 -33.96 -4.53
N LEU A 789 -28.74 -32.97 -4.88
CA LEU A 789 -29.62 -32.27 -3.94
C LEU A 789 -30.89 -33.08 -3.64
N ASN A 790 -31.36 -32.98 -2.40
CA ASN A 790 -32.67 -33.43 -1.97
C ASN A 790 -33.73 -32.29 -2.10
N GLU A 791 -34.97 -32.58 -1.71
CA GLU A 791 -36.12 -31.65 -1.74
C GLU A 791 -35.91 -30.34 -0.96
N LYS A 792 -34.93 -30.27 -0.05
CA LYS A 792 -34.58 -29.07 0.73
C LYS A 792 -33.41 -28.29 0.11
N ASN A 793 -32.98 -28.64 -1.10
CA ASN A 793 -31.76 -28.14 -1.75
C ASN A 793 -30.46 -28.42 -0.97
N ILE A 794 -30.45 -29.47 -0.13
CA ILE A 794 -29.26 -29.91 0.63
C ILE A 794 -28.71 -31.18 -0.06
N PRO A 795 -27.38 -31.34 -0.24
CA PRO A 795 -26.82 -32.57 -0.80
C PRO A 795 -27.15 -33.81 0.02
N GLU A 796 -27.44 -34.94 -0.64
CA GLU A 796 -27.79 -36.20 0.03
C GLU A 796 -26.67 -36.69 0.97
N ALA A 797 -25.41 -36.52 0.58
CA ALA A 797 -24.26 -36.85 1.44
C ALA A 797 -24.14 -35.91 2.65
N VAL A 798 -24.50 -34.63 2.53
CA VAL A 798 -24.56 -33.68 3.66
C VAL A 798 -25.72 -34.06 4.59
N ALA A 799 -26.92 -34.29 4.07
CA ALA A 799 -28.08 -34.66 4.88
C ALA A 799 -27.88 -35.98 5.66
N LYS A 800 -27.11 -36.93 5.09
CA LYS A 800 -26.70 -38.18 5.73
C LYS A 800 -25.66 -37.97 6.86
N ASN A 801 -24.60 -37.22 6.59
CA ASN A 801 -23.43 -37.11 7.47
C ASN A 801 -23.50 -35.92 8.46
N PHE A 802 -24.28 -34.90 8.13
CA PHE A 802 -24.46 -33.66 8.89
C PHE A 802 -25.96 -33.28 8.94
N PRO A 803 -26.85 -34.12 9.49
CA PRO A 803 -28.32 -33.92 9.48
C PRO A 803 -28.85 -32.64 10.15
N ALA A 804 -28.00 -31.84 10.80
CA ALA A 804 -28.36 -30.53 11.36
C ALA A 804 -28.12 -29.36 10.39
N VAL A 805 -27.43 -29.57 9.26
CA VAL A 805 -27.12 -28.52 8.29
C VAL A 805 -28.37 -27.96 7.62
N VAL A 806 -28.50 -26.63 7.63
CA VAL A 806 -29.57 -25.87 6.97
C VAL A 806 -29.03 -24.75 6.06
N GLU A 807 -27.75 -24.39 6.21
CA GLU A 807 -27.06 -23.35 5.46
C GLU A 807 -25.60 -23.73 5.17
N GLY A 808 -24.96 -23.08 4.20
CA GLY A 808 -23.59 -23.39 3.78
C GLY A 808 -23.34 -23.18 2.29
N SER A 809 -22.24 -23.73 1.76
CA SER A 809 -21.88 -23.64 0.34
C SER A 809 -21.13 -24.87 -0.14
N MET A 810 -21.38 -25.25 -1.40
CA MET A 810 -20.75 -26.39 -2.08
C MET A 810 -20.13 -26.04 -3.45
N VAL A 811 -20.16 -24.76 -3.85
CA VAL A 811 -19.73 -24.29 -5.19
C VAL A 811 -18.28 -24.70 -5.48
N GLY A 812 -17.94 -25.02 -6.73
CA GLY A 812 -16.56 -25.38 -7.12
C GLY A 812 -16.07 -26.76 -6.70
N ASN A 813 -16.98 -27.65 -6.25
CA ASN A 813 -16.68 -29.07 -6.05
C ASN A 813 -16.70 -29.88 -7.36
N GLY A 814 -16.47 -31.19 -7.26
CA GLY A 814 -16.18 -32.12 -8.35
C GLY A 814 -14.80 -32.74 -8.17
N SER A 815 -14.65 -34.02 -8.44
CA SER A 815 -13.35 -34.70 -8.45
C SER A 815 -12.43 -34.12 -9.54
N LEU A 816 -11.13 -34.39 -9.46
CA LEU A 816 -10.15 -33.91 -10.44
C LEU A 816 -10.49 -34.35 -11.87
N ALA A 817 -11.03 -35.56 -12.05
CA ALA A 817 -11.48 -36.07 -13.34
C ALA A 817 -12.75 -35.36 -13.85
N GLU A 818 -13.73 -35.10 -12.97
CA GLU A 818 -14.95 -34.36 -13.34
C GLU A 818 -14.62 -32.92 -13.71
N LYS A 819 -13.76 -32.23 -12.95
CA LYS A 819 -13.30 -30.87 -13.25
C LYS A 819 -12.56 -30.78 -14.59
N ALA A 820 -11.65 -31.71 -14.87
CA ALA A 820 -10.98 -31.79 -16.17
C ALA A 820 -11.95 -32.09 -17.33
N ALA A 821 -12.97 -32.93 -17.09
CA ALA A 821 -14.03 -33.23 -18.05
C ALA A 821 -15.03 -32.08 -18.25
N MET A 822 -15.13 -31.14 -17.30
CA MET A 822 -15.93 -29.90 -17.45
C MET A 822 -15.16 -28.85 -18.23
N ALA A 823 -13.90 -28.55 -17.86
CA ALA A 823 -13.06 -27.62 -18.61
C ALA A 823 -12.93 -28.00 -20.10
N SER A 824 -12.65 -29.27 -20.39
CA SER A 824 -12.56 -29.78 -21.77
C SER A 824 -13.91 -29.89 -22.53
N LYS A 825 -15.04 -29.56 -21.88
CA LYS A 825 -16.35 -29.31 -22.53
C LYS A 825 -16.57 -27.82 -22.76
N GLU A 826 -16.15 -26.96 -21.84
CA GLU A 826 -16.21 -25.50 -21.98
C GLU A 826 -15.34 -25.04 -23.16
N ASP A 827 -14.09 -25.53 -23.26
CA ASP A 827 -13.20 -25.29 -24.41
C ASP A 827 -13.86 -25.72 -25.75
N LYS A 828 -14.59 -26.83 -25.74
CA LYS A 828 -15.30 -27.32 -26.93
C LYS A 828 -16.49 -26.44 -27.30
N GLN A 829 -17.30 -25.99 -26.33
CA GLN A 829 -18.39 -25.06 -26.60
C GLN A 829 -17.89 -23.68 -27.09
N VAL A 830 -16.70 -23.23 -26.66
CA VAL A 830 -16.04 -22.05 -27.23
C VAL A 830 -15.65 -22.32 -28.69
N SER A 831 -15.08 -23.49 -28.99
CA SER A 831 -14.69 -23.87 -30.37
C SER A 831 -15.88 -24.02 -31.33
N ASP A 832 -17.01 -24.58 -30.88
CA ASP A 832 -18.22 -24.74 -31.69
C ASP A 832 -18.91 -23.39 -31.96
N ASN A 833 -18.91 -22.46 -31.00
CA ASN A 833 -19.38 -21.10 -31.23
C ASN A 833 -18.57 -20.37 -32.32
N THR A 834 -17.25 -20.58 -32.39
CA THR A 834 -16.44 -20.02 -33.48
C THR A 834 -16.69 -20.69 -34.85
N ASN A 835 -17.17 -21.94 -34.89
CA ASN A 835 -17.61 -22.56 -36.15
C ASN A 835 -18.99 -22.04 -36.59
N HIS A 836 -19.91 -21.77 -35.66
CA HIS A 836 -21.25 -21.30 -36.01
C HIS A 836 -21.25 -19.90 -36.67
N GLN A 837 -20.28 -19.03 -36.37
CA GLN A 837 -20.13 -17.74 -37.06
C GLN A 837 -19.60 -17.86 -38.50
N LYS A 838 -18.92 -18.95 -38.89
CA LYS A 838 -18.37 -19.10 -40.26
C LYS A 838 -19.37 -19.55 -41.31
N ASN A 839 -20.57 -20.00 -40.92
CA ASN A 839 -21.61 -20.46 -41.85
C ASN A 839 -22.74 -19.43 -42.11
N THR A 840 -22.71 -18.25 -41.48
CA THR A 840 -23.71 -17.18 -41.70
C THR A 840 -23.26 -16.09 -42.68
N GLU A 841 -21.97 -15.99 -43.02
CA GLU A 841 -21.44 -14.94 -43.90
C GLU A 841 -21.53 -15.24 -45.42
N LYS A 842 -22.39 -16.18 -45.85
CA LYS A 842 -22.54 -16.56 -47.27
C LYS A 842 -23.92 -16.35 -47.90
N SER A 843 -24.83 -15.65 -47.22
CA SER A 843 -26.20 -15.41 -47.70
C SER A 843 -26.74 -14.02 -47.35
N ALA A 844 -25.93 -12.96 -47.50
CA ALA A 844 -26.31 -11.59 -47.10
C ALA A 844 -25.78 -10.47 -48.01
N GLN A 845 -25.70 -10.68 -49.34
CA GLN A 845 -25.23 -9.62 -50.26
C GLN A 845 -26.02 -9.53 -51.57
N ALA A 846 -27.35 -9.35 -51.46
CA ALA A 846 -28.19 -8.88 -52.54
C ALA A 846 -29.32 -7.96 -52.02
N ASN A 847 -29.39 -6.77 -52.62
CA ASN A 847 -30.51 -5.80 -52.66
C ASN A 847 -30.53 -4.66 -51.64
N ALA A 848 -30.10 -3.49 -52.13
CA ALA A 848 -30.85 -2.26 -51.96
C ALA A 848 -31.22 -1.74 -53.37
N ASP A 849 -32.51 -1.54 -53.69
CA ASP A 849 -33.08 -0.19 -53.66
C ASP A 849 -34.63 -0.13 -53.73
N SER A 850 -35.17 0.93 -53.13
CA SER A 850 -36.44 1.65 -53.31
C SER A 850 -37.77 0.98 -53.76
N LYS A 851 -38.80 1.22 -52.91
CA LYS A 851 -40.18 1.70 -53.23
C LYS A 851 -41.07 0.87 -54.18
N LYS A 852 -42.30 0.48 -53.78
CA LYS A 852 -43.46 1.41 -53.67
C LYS A 852 -44.66 0.84 -52.89
N GLU A 853 -45.42 1.78 -52.31
CA GLU A 853 -46.89 1.82 -52.09
C GLU A 853 -47.71 0.65 -51.47
N ASN A 854 -48.35 1.00 -50.34
CA ASN A 854 -49.57 0.45 -49.69
C ASN A 854 -50.80 0.48 -50.65
N PRO A 855 -52.05 0.02 -50.31
CA PRO A 855 -52.55 -0.42 -48.99
C PRO A 855 -53.55 -1.63 -48.95
N LYS A 856 -53.90 -2.14 -47.74
CA LYS A 856 -55.25 -2.00 -47.09
C LYS A 856 -55.56 -3.00 -45.94
N THR A 857 -56.38 -2.48 -44.99
CA THR A 857 -57.44 -3.13 -44.16
C THR A 857 -57.15 -4.31 -43.22
N HIS A 858 -57.48 -4.11 -41.93
CA HIS A 858 -58.64 -4.69 -41.18
C HIS A 858 -59.09 -6.14 -41.51
N ASP A 859 -59.54 -7.00 -40.57
CA ASP A 859 -59.66 -6.99 -39.08
C ASP A 859 -59.98 -8.47 -38.63
N GLU A 860 -60.37 -8.90 -37.41
CA GLU A 860 -60.88 -8.26 -36.17
C GLU A 860 -60.50 -9.10 -34.89
N HIS A 861 -61.32 -9.04 -33.82
CA HIS A 861 -61.25 -9.81 -32.55
C HIS A 861 -61.74 -11.29 -32.70
N HIS A 862 -61.41 -12.25 -31.81
CA HIS A 862 -62.04 -12.41 -30.49
C HIS A 862 -61.40 -13.46 -29.55
N ASP A 863 -61.78 -13.37 -28.27
CA ASP A 863 -61.43 -14.18 -27.10
C ASP A 863 -62.33 -15.43 -26.93
N HIS A 864 -61.87 -16.42 -26.12
CA HIS A 864 -62.56 -16.97 -24.92
C HIS A 864 -62.01 -18.36 -24.47
N GLU A 865 -61.93 -18.57 -23.14
CA GLU A 865 -62.47 -19.69 -22.30
C GLU A 865 -62.77 -21.09 -22.92
N GLU A 866 -62.68 -22.25 -22.21
CA GLU A 866 -62.23 -22.62 -20.85
C GLU A 866 -62.08 -24.18 -20.72
N THR A 867 -61.68 -24.69 -19.53
CA THR A 867 -61.99 -26.02 -18.94
C THR A 867 -61.48 -27.36 -19.53
N ASP A 868 -60.82 -28.12 -18.64
CA ASP A 868 -61.06 -29.52 -18.20
C ASP A 868 -60.79 -30.82 -19.01
N HIS A 869 -60.06 -31.69 -18.30
CA HIS A 869 -60.26 -33.14 -18.05
C HIS A 869 -60.23 -34.22 -19.17
N ALA A 870 -59.11 -34.96 -19.17
CA ALA A 870 -58.99 -36.35 -18.67
C ALA A 870 -58.84 -37.57 -19.62
N HIS A 871 -57.95 -38.46 -19.15
CA HIS A 871 -57.95 -39.94 -19.21
C HIS A 871 -57.46 -40.75 -20.44
N VAL A 872 -56.19 -41.19 -20.31
CA VAL A 872 -55.70 -42.60 -20.42
C VAL A 872 -55.92 -43.41 -21.71
N GLY A 873 -54.81 -43.88 -22.27
CA GLY A 873 -54.70 -45.07 -23.11
C GLY A 873 -53.35 -45.79 -22.90
N HIS A 874 -53.34 -47.12 -22.93
CA HIS A 874 -52.13 -47.99 -22.87
C HIS A 874 -51.39 -48.02 -24.25
N HIS A 875 -50.18 -48.56 -24.45
CA HIS A 875 -49.56 -49.79 -23.89
C HIS A 875 -48.02 -49.77 -23.86
N HIS A 876 -47.44 -50.85 -23.33
CA HIS A 876 -46.00 -51.14 -23.31
C HIS A 876 -45.37 -51.20 -24.73
N HIS A 877 -44.07 -50.91 -24.83
CA HIS A 877 -43.11 -52.02 -24.79
C HIS A 877 -41.81 -51.66 -24.04
#